data_AF-A0A2G8RW51-F1
#
_entry.id   AF-A0A2G8RW51-F1
#
_cell.length_a   1.000
_cell.length_b   1.000
_cell.length_c   1.000
_cell.angle_alpha   90.00
_cell.angle_beta   90.00
_cell.angle_gamma   90.00
#
_symmetry.space_group_name_H-M   'P 1'
#
loop_
_entity.id
_entity.type
_entity.pdbx_description
1 polymer ?
#
loop_
_entity_poly.entity_id
_entity_poly.type
_entity_poly.pdbx_seq_one_letter_code
_entity_poly.pdbx_strand_id
1 'polypeptide(L)'
;MIRHRVFGRQILSGFGLIRLGELSGVLCSEPKFIDTSQLQVPSISVPCSKRLQGESEPDPPKPENRRGQGEITNLGGQNPPLPSQWLPFHGPHWPLGGTPRAREAASPPIGADNCVGFANASDLYVVVKAGKATPILISADEWPGVQRAASDFSDYPTAIIVGTLGKSSVIDAVVNRTNLDVSFVQGKWEAYMTTVVQNPLPGMDSAYVIIGSDKRGTIFGLYTHSEQFGVSPWYWWADVQPTHHNSLYVKTAGCHHDTPSVKYRGIFLNDEQPALQSWAKVKFTNGTGAAHTGSPFNHFFYTKLFELLLRLRANYLWPAMWSSAFCVDDDQNQSLADWYGIVMGTSHEEPLMRSLPPEWSIYGKGAWDYATNQANVYDFWKTGAQRARNYEGVFTMGMRGAGDAPISGSNPIQLLGKIIADQRSLLKDVFNTSDLTTIPQVWTLYKEVEGYYDQGLTVPDDIVMLWSDDNYGNIRRYPTIAERKRSGGSGVYYHIDYVGLPRCYKWITSSQIERTYEQLSTAVTRDATKIWVLNVGDLKPLEMHTEFFFTYAYDTTKWNPQNLNSFVENWATREFGFSSSDAATVASIISTVTQHNARRKPRALEHDDVQRPQLPRAAGDASTKLYNSLSSASQPAFFELVQHPVQASLALQHMYIAAAINNLRAIQYSVAANMYKTQVENLFATDFDLENEYHTILDGKWVHMMDQTHSGYEYWKQSQSNVMPAVQAVQAKKQNLAGPMRITIEGSMGAWPGDDKYSCASGTSCGSPVTTLDNYNPFGNRYFDVSSGGPAPFTWAATSNVSWVKFSLSSGSISSSTLEQRVFYSVDWSQVSGQQTASIAVKATPQGLGTQTTHVILQATQKSVSSGFHGYVESDGVVSIEAAHAARNTSVQGLTWINIPGLGKTNSGVTPWPRGGDDLNFTAGAGPSIEYDFYLFDTNKGNVTITVKVSPSLNNLGDDRPLGLALQIDNGSAQTQHFVPKSNPGSLPSGWSGNDGWAANNIIDVKYTFTVGTGAHTLKVWMIEPTVVVQKIIIDAGGLKSSYLGPPESVKV
;
A
#
# COMPACT_ATOMS: atom_id res chain seq x y z
N MET A 1 -26.71 49.09 -35.96
CA MET A 1 -25.84 48.97 -37.15
C MET A 1 -24.62 49.86 -36.97
N ILE A 2 -23.45 49.42 -37.46
CA ILE A 2 -22.38 50.19 -38.13
C ILE A 2 -22.11 51.65 -37.68
N ARG A 3 -20.88 51.88 -37.14
CA ARG A 3 -19.94 53.04 -37.30
C ARG A 3 -20.49 54.49 -37.11
N HIS A 4 -19.79 55.48 -36.55
CA HIS A 4 -18.37 55.87 -36.72
C HIS A 4 -17.98 56.92 -35.62
N ARG A 5 -16.80 56.82 -34.97
CA ARG A 5 -15.57 57.65 -35.16
C ARG A 5 -15.43 58.98 -34.37
N VAL A 6 -14.20 59.17 -33.83
CA VAL A 6 -13.36 60.41 -33.78
C VAL A 6 -13.22 61.24 -32.46
N PHE A 7 -12.03 61.09 -31.85
CA PHE A 7 -11.09 62.06 -31.21
C PHE A 7 -11.51 63.08 -30.12
N GLY A 8 -10.61 63.31 -29.14
CA GLY A 8 -10.63 64.55 -28.33
C GLY A 8 -9.69 64.71 -27.10
N ARG A 9 -8.38 64.50 -27.24
CA ARG A 9 -7.24 64.98 -26.38
C ARG A 9 -7.49 65.97 -25.19
N GLN A 10 -6.82 65.74 -24.04
CA GLN A 10 -5.62 66.47 -23.52
C GLN A 10 -5.54 66.77 -21.99
N ILE A 11 -4.57 66.13 -21.31
CA ILE A 11 -3.54 66.62 -20.34
C ILE A 11 -3.89 67.71 -19.29
N LEU A 12 -3.61 67.42 -18.00
CA LEU A 12 -2.77 68.16 -17.01
C LEU A 12 -3.08 67.64 -15.58
N SER A 13 -2.22 66.84 -14.93
CA SER A 13 -1.02 67.20 -14.12
C SER A 13 -1.32 67.57 -12.65
N GLY A 14 -0.68 66.87 -11.69
CA GLY A 14 -0.74 67.22 -10.26
C GLY A 14 0.04 66.25 -9.37
N PHE A 15 1.28 66.58 -9.02
CA PHE A 15 2.12 65.84 -8.06
C PHE A 15 1.72 66.13 -6.60
N GLY A 16 1.99 65.20 -5.67
CA GLY A 16 1.97 65.48 -4.23
C GLY A 16 2.17 64.25 -3.33
N LEU A 17 3.40 64.03 -2.85
CA LEU A 17 3.70 63.00 -1.84
C LEU A 17 3.26 63.43 -0.44
N ILE A 18 2.79 62.48 0.39
CA ILE A 18 3.19 62.34 1.81
C ILE A 18 3.37 60.83 2.13
N ARG A 19 4.35 60.50 2.99
CA ARG A 19 4.64 59.17 3.56
C ARG A 19 4.80 59.30 5.09
N LEU A 20 4.89 58.15 5.78
CA LEU A 20 5.07 57.94 7.24
C LEU A 20 3.76 57.93 8.05
N GLY A 21 3.56 57.04 9.03
CA GLY A 21 4.47 56.01 9.54
C GLY A 21 3.82 54.97 10.45
N GLU A 22 4.66 54.05 10.92
CA GLU A 22 4.44 52.82 11.70
C GLU A 22 3.60 52.94 12.99
N LEU A 23 2.82 51.89 13.35
CA LEU A 23 3.17 50.97 14.47
C LEU A 23 2.10 49.89 14.78
N SER A 24 2.60 48.69 15.10
CA SER A 24 2.06 47.67 16.03
C SER A 24 0.60 47.16 15.97
N GLY A 25 0.46 45.82 15.96
CA GLY A 25 -0.26 45.16 17.07
C GLY A 25 -1.34 44.12 16.74
N VAL A 26 -1.13 42.91 17.26
CA VAL A 26 -2.12 41.86 17.60
C VAL A 26 -2.76 41.06 16.45
N LEU A 27 -2.51 39.75 16.49
CA LEU A 27 -3.07 38.71 15.62
C LEU A 27 -4.53 38.39 15.95
N CYS A 28 -5.26 37.91 14.94
CA CYS A 28 -6.70 37.65 15.01
C CYS A 28 -7.10 36.60 16.04
N SER A 29 -8.18 36.89 16.76
CA SER A 29 -9.01 35.92 17.47
C SER A 29 -9.86 35.07 16.51
N GLU A 30 -10.31 33.93 17.01
CA GLU A 30 -11.20 32.92 16.41
C GLU A 30 -12.38 33.46 15.56
N PRO A 31 -12.76 32.77 14.47
CA PRO A 31 -14.07 32.94 13.85
C PRO A 31 -15.13 32.13 14.60
N LYS A 32 -16.13 32.81 15.18
CA LYS A 32 -17.32 32.16 15.74
C LYS A 32 -18.16 31.52 14.64
N PHE A 33 -18.63 30.30 14.89
CA PHE A 33 -19.68 29.67 14.09
C PHE A 33 -20.98 30.49 14.14
N ILE A 34 -21.67 30.59 13.00
CA ILE A 34 -23.03 31.11 12.90
C ILE A 34 -23.99 29.93 12.67
N ASP A 35 -25.06 29.93 13.45
CA ASP A 35 -26.19 28.98 13.41
C ASP A 35 -26.92 29.03 12.05
N THR A 36 -27.14 27.86 11.45
CA THR A 36 -27.98 27.70 10.24
C THR A 36 -29.15 26.76 10.50
N SER A 37 -30.02 27.15 11.43
CA SER A 37 -31.42 26.74 11.47
C SER A 37 -32.30 27.78 10.75
N GLN A 38 -33.47 27.34 10.23
CA GLN A 38 -34.42 28.11 9.38
C GLN A 38 -34.09 28.22 7.87
N LEU A 39 -34.48 27.21 7.10
CA LEU A 39 -34.92 27.37 5.71
C LEU A 39 -36.00 26.33 5.38
N GLN A 40 -37.27 26.73 5.44
CA GLN A 40 -38.40 25.91 4.99
C GLN A 40 -38.56 26.02 3.47
N VAL A 41 -38.78 24.90 2.79
CA VAL A 41 -39.15 24.84 1.37
C VAL A 41 -40.60 24.33 1.27
N PRO A 42 -41.53 25.06 0.64
CA PRO A 42 -42.92 24.64 0.52
C PRO A 42 -43.13 23.62 -0.60
N SER A 43 -43.95 22.60 -0.33
CA SER A 43 -44.41 21.62 -1.29
C SER A 43 -45.46 22.20 -2.26
N ILE A 44 -45.36 21.84 -3.54
CA ILE A 44 -46.46 22.03 -4.51
C ILE A 44 -46.76 20.69 -5.17
N SER A 45 -48.00 20.24 -5.01
CA SER A 45 -48.57 19.07 -5.66
C SER A 45 -49.87 19.46 -6.37
N VAL A 46 -50.01 19.14 -7.65
CA VAL A 46 -51.28 19.27 -8.39
C VAL A 46 -51.48 18.01 -9.25
N PRO A 47 -52.64 17.35 -9.18
CA PRO A 47 -52.93 16.13 -9.94
C PRO A 47 -53.54 16.43 -11.32
N CYS A 48 -53.64 15.42 -12.19
CA CYS A 48 -54.45 15.52 -13.41
C CYS A 48 -55.30 14.26 -13.65
N SER A 49 -56.52 14.45 -14.16
CA SER A 49 -57.58 13.45 -14.24
C SER A 49 -58.05 13.19 -15.70
N LYS A 50 -58.97 12.23 -15.85
CA LYS A 50 -59.31 11.49 -17.08
C LYS A 50 -60.29 12.19 -18.07
N ARG A 51 -60.20 11.75 -19.35
CA ARG A 51 -61.29 11.53 -20.36
C ARG A 51 -61.89 12.77 -21.10
N LEU A 52 -62.43 12.68 -22.34
CA LEU A 52 -62.86 11.58 -23.26
C LEU A 52 -62.89 12.02 -24.77
N GLN A 53 -62.87 11.03 -25.70
CA GLN A 53 -63.35 11.03 -27.13
C GLN A 53 -62.70 12.00 -28.15
N GLY A 54 -62.33 11.63 -29.38
CA GLY A 54 -62.43 10.39 -30.20
C GLY A 54 -61.65 10.57 -31.55
N GLU A 55 -61.79 9.85 -32.68
CA GLU A 55 -62.54 8.64 -33.14
C GLU A 55 -61.85 8.00 -34.40
N SER A 56 -62.38 6.87 -34.90
CA SER A 56 -62.15 6.20 -36.22
C SER A 56 -60.89 5.34 -36.51
N GLU A 57 -61.17 4.10 -36.91
CA GLU A 57 -60.35 2.99 -37.49
C GLU A 57 -60.26 3.12 -39.05
N PRO A 58 -59.52 2.29 -39.85
CA PRO A 58 -59.28 0.85 -39.67
C PRO A 58 -57.91 0.22 -40.06
N ASP A 59 -57.82 -1.07 -39.72
CA ASP A 59 -56.78 -2.10 -39.88
C ASP A 59 -56.88 -2.84 -41.26
N PRO A 60 -56.17 -3.96 -41.59
CA PRO A 60 -55.06 -4.67 -40.92
C PRO A 60 -53.81 -4.75 -41.87
N PRO A 61 -53.05 -5.87 -42.17
CA PRO A 61 -53.22 -7.33 -41.98
C PRO A 61 -52.10 -8.04 -41.16
N LYS A 62 -52.21 -9.38 -41.06
CA LYS A 62 -51.18 -10.37 -40.64
C LYS A 62 -51.02 -11.46 -41.73
N PRO A 63 -49.98 -12.33 -41.70
CA PRO A 63 -50.07 -13.66 -41.03
C PRO A 63 -48.71 -14.13 -40.42
N GLU A 64 -48.48 -15.30 -39.76
CA GLU A 64 -49.31 -16.42 -39.27
C GLU A 64 -48.65 -17.14 -38.05
N ASN A 65 -49.44 -17.88 -37.25
CA ASN A 65 -49.23 -19.21 -36.60
C ASN A 65 -47.87 -19.67 -35.96
N ARG A 66 -47.85 -20.48 -34.87
CA ARG A 66 -48.80 -21.55 -34.47
C ARG A 66 -48.69 -21.99 -32.97
N ARG A 67 -49.86 -22.15 -32.31
CA ARG A 67 -50.29 -23.11 -31.24
C ARG A 67 -49.37 -23.58 -30.08
N GLY A 68 -49.94 -23.56 -28.86
CA GLY A 68 -49.60 -24.48 -27.74
C GLY A 68 -50.27 -24.10 -26.41
N GLN A 69 -51.37 -24.76 -26.03
CA GLN A 69 -52.07 -24.54 -24.74
C GLN A 69 -51.62 -25.54 -23.65
N GLY A 70 -51.77 -25.16 -22.37
CA GLY A 70 -51.68 -26.07 -21.23
C GLY A 70 -51.94 -25.37 -19.89
N GLU A 71 -53.18 -25.46 -19.39
CA GLU A 71 -53.55 -25.00 -18.04
C GLU A 71 -53.12 -26.03 -16.98
N ILE A 72 -52.79 -25.57 -15.77
CA ILE A 72 -52.87 -26.40 -14.55
C ILE A 72 -53.48 -25.58 -13.42
N THR A 73 -54.46 -26.14 -12.73
CA THR A 73 -55.01 -25.59 -11.48
C THR A 73 -54.89 -26.59 -10.32
N ASN A 74 -54.37 -26.07 -9.21
CA ASN A 74 -54.77 -26.33 -7.81
C ASN A 74 -54.49 -27.66 -7.05
N LEU A 75 -54.13 -27.43 -5.76
CA LEU A 75 -54.34 -28.23 -4.54
C LEU A 75 -53.38 -29.38 -4.16
N GLY A 76 -53.06 -29.41 -2.85
CA GLY A 76 -52.66 -30.61 -2.09
C GLY A 76 -51.23 -30.59 -1.54
N GLY A 77 -51.07 -30.33 -0.24
CA GLY A 77 -49.76 -30.39 0.43
C GLY A 77 -49.53 -31.66 1.23
N GLN A 78 -48.25 -32.03 1.44
CA GLN A 78 -47.73 -32.88 2.53
C GLN A 78 -46.19 -32.74 2.57
N ASN A 79 -45.60 -32.59 3.77
CA ASN A 79 -44.15 -32.79 3.97
C ASN A 79 -43.83 -34.29 3.79
N PRO A 80 -42.70 -34.66 3.14
CA PRO A 80 -41.51 -35.07 3.91
C PRO A 80 -40.17 -34.73 3.18
N PRO A 81 -39.07 -35.47 3.44
CA PRO A 81 -37.92 -35.06 4.25
C PRO A 81 -36.79 -34.35 3.47
N LEU A 82 -35.80 -33.84 4.22
CA LEU A 82 -34.58 -33.21 3.70
C LEU A 82 -33.79 -34.13 2.73
N PRO A 83 -33.37 -33.65 1.55
CA PRO A 83 -32.73 -34.48 0.54
C PRO A 83 -31.19 -34.57 0.70
N SER A 84 -30.67 -35.79 0.67
CA SER A 84 -29.24 -36.06 0.54
C SER A 84 -28.82 -36.11 -0.94
N GLN A 85 -28.64 -34.95 -1.58
CA GLN A 85 -27.99 -34.85 -2.90
C GLN A 85 -27.06 -33.61 -2.98
N TRP A 86 -25.84 -33.78 -2.50
CA TRP A 86 -24.74 -32.87 -2.83
C TRP A 86 -24.25 -33.20 -4.25
N LEU A 87 -24.61 -32.37 -5.21
CA LEU A 87 -23.99 -32.39 -6.53
C LEU A 87 -22.60 -31.73 -6.43
N PRO A 88 -21.50 -32.40 -6.84
CA PRO A 88 -20.23 -31.73 -6.99
C PRO A 88 -20.32 -30.78 -8.19
N PHE A 89 -20.10 -29.49 -7.96
CA PHE A 89 -19.88 -28.55 -9.06
C PHE A 89 -18.59 -28.94 -9.78
N HIS A 90 -18.73 -29.45 -11.01
CA HIS A 90 -17.58 -29.71 -11.86
C HIS A 90 -16.84 -28.39 -12.13
N GLY A 91 -15.57 -28.33 -11.72
CA GLY A 91 -14.66 -27.28 -12.18
C GLY A 91 -14.50 -27.34 -13.72
N PRO A 92 -14.10 -26.23 -14.37
CA PRO A 92 -13.90 -26.23 -15.81
C PRO A 92 -12.86 -27.29 -16.23
N HIS A 93 -13.06 -27.89 -17.40
CA HIS A 93 -12.12 -28.87 -17.95
C HIS A 93 -10.92 -28.16 -18.58
N TRP A 94 -9.72 -28.42 -18.05
CA TRP A 94 -8.47 -27.88 -18.59
C TRP A 94 -8.10 -28.60 -19.91
N PRO A 95 -7.85 -27.88 -21.01
CA PRO A 95 -7.37 -28.51 -22.24
C PRO A 95 -5.91 -28.96 -22.05
N LEU A 96 -5.71 -30.27 -21.91
CA LEU A 96 -4.40 -30.91 -21.85
C LEU A 96 -3.69 -30.81 -23.21
N GLY A 97 -3.00 -29.70 -23.44
CA GLY A 97 -2.47 -29.30 -24.75
C GLY A 97 -1.07 -28.69 -24.72
N GLY A 98 -0.17 -29.21 -23.89
CA GLY A 98 1.24 -28.81 -23.89
C GLY A 98 2.08 -29.68 -22.97
N THR A 99 3.28 -30.08 -23.42
CA THR A 99 4.26 -30.78 -22.57
C THR A 99 4.78 -29.83 -21.50
N PRO A 100 4.51 -30.07 -20.20
CA PRO A 100 5.08 -29.24 -19.15
C PRO A 100 6.60 -29.44 -19.12
N ARG A 101 7.38 -28.37 -18.96
CA ARG A 101 8.71 -28.54 -18.35
C ARG A 101 8.48 -29.14 -16.96
N ALA A 102 9.14 -30.24 -16.65
CA ALA A 102 9.20 -30.73 -15.29
C ALA A 102 9.82 -29.62 -14.42
N ARG A 103 9.06 -29.09 -13.45
CA ARG A 103 9.63 -28.19 -12.42
C ARG A 103 10.41 -29.08 -11.45
N GLU A 104 11.73 -29.20 -11.67
CA GLU A 104 12.59 -30.15 -10.94
C GLU A 104 12.86 -29.79 -9.48
N ALA A 105 12.48 -28.59 -9.03
CA ALA A 105 12.53 -28.17 -7.63
C ALA A 105 11.22 -27.48 -7.23
N ALA A 106 10.65 -27.86 -6.09
CA ALA A 106 9.67 -27.01 -5.40
C ALA A 106 10.39 -26.06 -4.45
N SER A 107 9.78 -24.88 -4.24
CA SER A 107 10.22 -23.91 -3.24
C SER A 107 10.02 -24.47 -1.82
N PRO A 108 10.88 -24.16 -0.83
CA PRO A 108 10.53 -24.35 0.58
C PRO A 108 9.26 -23.54 0.94
N PRO A 109 8.50 -23.93 1.98
CA PRO A 109 7.29 -23.21 2.36
C PRO A 109 7.64 -21.85 2.93
N ILE A 110 6.85 -20.82 2.61
CA ILE A 110 7.18 -19.46 3.02
C ILE A 110 6.82 -19.28 4.50
N GLY A 111 7.84 -19.00 5.33
CA GLY A 111 7.68 -18.83 6.78
C GLY A 111 7.58 -20.13 7.59
N ALA A 112 7.85 -21.30 7.00
CA ALA A 112 7.87 -22.57 7.72
C ALA A 112 9.13 -23.40 7.38
N ASP A 113 9.32 -24.53 8.07
CA ASP A 113 10.46 -25.42 7.86
C ASP A 113 10.22 -26.42 6.73
N ASN A 114 11.23 -26.65 5.89
CA ASN A 114 11.14 -27.59 4.78
C ASN A 114 11.37 -29.04 5.24
N CYS A 115 10.35 -29.88 5.04
CA CYS A 115 10.31 -31.30 5.34
C CYS A 115 9.93 -32.18 4.14
N VAL A 116 9.86 -31.64 2.91
CA VAL A 116 9.52 -32.39 1.69
C VAL A 116 10.73 -32.52 0.75
N GLY A 117 10.80 -33.62 0.02
CA GLY A 117 11.79 -33.89 -1.03
C GLY A 117 11.18 -34.56 -2.26
N PHE A 118 11.84 -34.39 -3.40
CA PHE A 118 11.38 -34.84 -4.73
C PHE A 118 12.28 -35.93 -5.35
N ALA A 119 13.46 -36.15 -4.77
CA ALA A 119 14.39 -37.21 -5.11
C ALA A 119 14.47 -38.23 -3.98
N ASN A 120 14.79 -39.48 -4.29
CA ASN A 120 14.95 -40.53 -3.30
C ASN A 120 16.27 -40.37 -2.53
N ALA A 121 16.22 -40.29 -1.20
CA ALA A 121 17.39 -40.24 -0.31
C ALA A 121 17.15 -41.08 0.96
N SER A 122 18.21 -41.46 1.66
CA SER A 122 18.15 -42.39 2.80
C SER A 122 17.43 -41.84 4.04
N ASP A 123 17.29 -40.53 4.13
CA ASP A 123 16.59 -39.80 5.20
C ASP A 123 15.11 -39.49 4.86
N LEU A 124 14.62 -39.94 3.71
CA LEU A 124 13.31 -39.61 3.17
C LEU A 124 12.34 -40.82 3.16
N TYR A 125 11.10 -40.56 3.55
CA TYR A 125 9.98 -41.49 3.57
C TYR A 125 9.02 -41.22 2.39
N VAL A 126 8.53 -42.28 1.75
CA VAL A 126 7.71 -42.19 0.54
C VAL A 126 6.28 -41.78 0.86
N VAL A 127 5.77 -40.69 0.26
CA VAL A 127 4.33 -40.35 0.31
C VAL A 127 3.65 -40.37 -1.07
N VAL A 128 4.38 -40.18 -2.17
CA VAL A 128 3.89 -40.50 -3.53
C VAL A 128 4.96 -41.29 -4.26
N LYS A 129 4.57 -42.36 -4.95
CA LYS A 129 5.49 -43.13 -5.82
C LYS A 129 4.78 -43.55 -7.10
N ALA A 130 5.41 -43.28 -8.24
CA ALA A 130 4.88 -43.58 -9.57
C ALA A 130 3.42 -43.09 -9.77
N GLY A 131 3.13 -41.87 -9.32
CA GLY A 131 1.81 -41.25 -9.45
C GLY A 131 0.71 -41.81 -8.53
N LYS A 132 1.06 -42.55 -7.47
CA LYS A 132 0.11 -43.07 -6.49
C LYS A 132 0.47 -42.57 -5.09
N ALA A 133 -0.50 -41.97 -4.37
CA ALA A 133 -0.28 -41.16 -3.18
C ALA A 133 -0.75 -41.85 -1.90
N THR A 134 0.06 -41.93 -0.87
CA THR A 134 -0.21 -42.62 0.40
C THR A 134 -1.55 -42.20 1.04
N PRO A 135 -2.39 -43.15 1.48
CA PRO A 135 -3.72 -42.88 2.01
C PRO A 135 -3.63 -42.18 3.36
N ILE A 136 -4.67 -41.41 3.66
CA ILE A 136 -4.77 -40.68 4.92
C ILE A 136 -5.68 -41.41 5.88
N LEU A 137 -5.11 -41.78 7.02
CA LEU A 137 -5.83 -42.33 8.15
C LEU A 137 -6.11 -41.21 9.14
N ILE A 138 -7.40 -40.92 9.28
CA ILE A 138 -7.96 -39.96 10.22
C ILE A 138 -9.08 -40.65 10.99
N SER A 139 -9.24 -40.31 12.27
CA SER A 139 -10.24 -40.96 13.13
C SER A 139 -11.61 -40.30 12.98
N ALA A 140 -12.68 -41.09 13.09
CA ALA A 140 -14.06 -40.60 12.91
C ALA A 140 -14.52 -39.62 14.01
N ASP A 141 -13.83 -39.61 15.15
CA ASP A 141 -14.02 -38.71 16.29
C ASP A 141 -13.20 -37.41 16.19
N GLU A 142 -12.37 -37.22 15.16
CA GLU A 142 -11.61 -36.00 14.91
C GLU A 142 -12.53 -34.80 14.59
N TRP A 143 -12.05 -33.56 14.75
CA TRP A 143 -12.80 -32.36 14.39
C TRP A 143 -13.24 -32.37 12.91
N PRO A 144 -14.51 -32.08 12.60
CA PRO A 144 -15.00 -32.04 11.21
C PRO A 144 -14.21 -31.11 10.27
N GLY A 145 -13.74 -29.95 10.74
CA GLY A 145 -12.87 -29.06 9.95
C GLY A 145 -11.49 -29.66 9.63
N VAL A 146 -10.95 -30.50 10.51
CA VAL A 146 -9.71 -31.27 10.28
C VAL A 146 -9.99 -32.40 9.28
N GLN A 147 -11.14 -33.10 9.39
CA GLN A 147 -11.56 -34.09 8.39
C GLN A 147 -11.71 -33.47 7.00
N ARG A 148 -12.27 -32.25 6.91
CA ARG A 148 -12.32 -31.47 5.66
C ARG A 148 -10.93 -31.10 5.14
N ALA A 149 -10.03 -30.64 6.00
CA ALA A 149 -8.65 -30.34 5.61
C ALA A 149 -7.89 -31.59 5.11
N ALA A 150 -8.15 -32.76 5.70
CA ALA A 150 -7.60 -34.03 5.23
C ALA A 150 -8.19 -34.46 3.86
N SER A 151 -9.47 -34.14 3.59
CA SER A 151 -10.12 -34.46 2.31
C SER A 151 -9.61 -33.69 1.08
N ASP A 152 -8.71 -32.71 1.26
CA ASP A 152 -7.97 -32.06 0.16
C ASP A 152 -6.84 -32.94 -0.44
N PHE A 153 -6.65 -34.17 0.06
CA PHE A 153 -5.55 -35.10 -0.28
C PHE A 153 -6.09 -36.50 -0.71
N SER A 154 -5.26 -37.46 -1.18
CA SER A 154 -5.73 -38.73 -1.85
C SER A 154 -4.85 -40.01 -1.66
N ASP A 155 -5.30 -41.20 -2.14
CA ASP A 155 -5.00 -42.56 -1.58
C ASP A 155 -4.19 -43.64 -2.37
N TYR A 156 -3.55 -44.58 -1.62
CA TYR A 156 -2.71 -45.76 -2.03
C TYR A 156 -2.57 -46.75 -0.82
N PRO A 157 -1.46 -47.50 -0.51
CA PRO A 157 -1.40 -48.33 0.73
C PRO A 157 -0.11 -48.26 1.62
N THR A 158 0.68 -47.17 1.66
CA THR A 158 1.44 -46.84 2.91
C THR A 158 0.46 -46.19 3.91
N ALA A 159 0.87 -45.36 4.90
CA ALA A 159 -0.09 -44.49 5.59
C ALA A 159 0.50 -43.13 6.00
N ILE A 160 -0.30 -42.06 5.82
CA ILE A 160 -0.17 -40.81 6.57
C ILE A 160 -1.24 -40.85 7.66
N ILE A 161 -0.86 -40.75 8.93
CA ILE A 161 -1.81 -40.68 10.05
C ILE A 161 -1.96 -39.21 10.45
N VAL A 162 -3.18 -38.71 10.54
CA VAL A 162 -3.48 -37.30 10.84
C VAL A 162 -4.46 -37.21 12.00
N GLY A 163 -4.18 -36.33 12.96
CA GLY A 163 -5.15 -35.96 13.98
C GLY A 163 -4.63 -34.99 15.03
N THR A 164 -5.53 -34.64 15.93
CA THR A 164 -5.34 -33.68 17.02
C THR A 164 -5.09 -34.45 18.33
N LEU A 165 -4.04 -34.07 19.07
CA LEU A 165 -3.68 -34.73 20.34
C LEU A 165 -4.81 -34.65 21.37
N GLY A 166 -5.17 -35.76 22.02
CA GLY A 166 -6.24 -35.80 23.02
C GLY A 166 -7.66 -35.65 22.44
N LYS A 167 -7.80 -35.70 21.10
CA LYS A 167 -9.08 -35.65 20.38
C LYS A 167 -9.21 -36.79 19.37
N SER A 168 -8.13 -37.17 18.69
CA SER A 168 -8.11 -38.35 17.82
C SER A 168 -7.76 -39.60 18.62
N SER A 169 -8.71 -40.54 18.72
CA SER A 169 -8.45 -41.88 19.25
C SER A 169 -7.34 -42.64 18.50
N VAL A 170 -7.09 -42.32 17.23
CA VAL A 170 -5.99 -42.92 16.45
C VAL A 170 -4.63 -42.32 16.85
N ILE A 171 -4.52 -41.00 17.00
CA ILE A 171 -3.28 -40.37 17.51
C ILE A 171 -2.97 -40.83 18.93
N ASP A 172 -3.98 -40.84 19.81
CA ASP A 172 -3.79 -41.29 21.20
C ASP A 172 -3.35 -42.77 21.23
N ALA A 173 -3.85 -43.63 20.33
CA ALA A 173 -3.37 -45.00 20.19
C ALA A 173 -1.90 -45.09 19.71
N VAL A 174 -1.50 -44.26 18.72
CA VAL A 174 -0.11 -44.19 18.25
C VAL A 174 0.83 -43.73 19.36
N VAL A 175 0.49 -42.65 20.07
CA VAL A 175 1.30 -42.09 21.16
C VAL A 175 1.46 -43.10 22.29
N ASN A 176 0.36 -43.68 22.79
CA ASN A 176 0.39 -44.67 23.87
C ASN A 176 1.13 -45.97 23.49
N ARG A 177 1.07 -46.40 22.24
CA ARG A 177 1.74 -47.63 21.77
C ARG A 177 3.26 -47.45 21.61
N THR A 178 3.69 -46.26 21.18
CA THR A 178 5.07 -46.01 20.75
C THR A 178 5.88 -45.20 21.76
N ASN A 179 5.24 -44.63 22.78
CA ASN A 179 5.81 -43.63 23.70
C ASN A 179 6.39 -42.43 22.93
N LEU A 180 5.68 -41.98 21.89
CA LEU A 180 6.08 -40.83 21.09
C LEU A 180 6.12 -39.56 21.95
N ASP A 181 7.25 -38.85 21.92
CA ASP A 181 7.36 -37.53 22.53
C ASP A 181 6.49 -36.52 21.76
N VAL A 182 5.53 -35.91 22.46
CA VAL A 182 4.59 -34.91 21.94
C VAL A 182 4.77 -33.54 22.62
N SER A 183 5.88 -33.32 23.31
CA SER A 183 6.20 -32.07 24.03
C SER A 183 6.20 -30.82 23.14
N PHE A 184 6.45 -30.97 21.83
CA PHE A 184 6.34 -29.89 20.85
C PHE A 184 4.93 -29.32 20.69
N VAL A 185 3.88 -30.11 20.99
CA VAL A 185 2.47 -29.74 20.78
C VAL A 185 1.61 -29.78 22.04
N GLN A 186 2.00 -30.54 23.07
CA GLN A 186 1.16 -30.74 24.26
C GLN A 186 0.87 -29.42 24.99
N GLY A 187 -0.42 -29.06 25.08
CA GLY A 187 -0.88 -27.85 25.78
C GLY A 187 -0.58 -26.53 25.07
N LYS A 188 -0.09 -26.55 23.83
CA LYS A 188 0.26 -25.36 23.06
C LYS A 188 -0.88 -24.85 22.18
N TRP A 189 -0.82 -23.58 21.80
CA TRP A 189 -1.76 -22.94 20.88
C TRP A 189 -1.27 -23.10 19.44
N GLU A 190 -2.07 -23.72 18.57
CA GLU A 190 -1.88 -23.85 17.12
C GLU A 190 -0.54 -24.47 16.66
N ALA A 191 0.12 -25.21 17.54
CA ALA A 191 1.37 -25.90 17.25
C ALA A 191 1.10 -27.20 16.50
N TYR A 192 2.07 -27.66 15.70
CA TYR A 192 2.03 -28.98 15.11
C TYR A 192 3.42 -29.63 15.09
N MET A 193 3.45 -30.95 15.02
CA MET A 193 4.66 -31.71 14.74
C MET A 193 4.37 -32.86 13.78
N THR A 194 5.37 -33.23 12.99
CA THR A 194 5.34 -34.42 12.15
C THR A 194 6.59 -35.26 12.34
N THR A 195 6.47 -36.56 12.12
CA THR A 195 7.60 -37.50 12.15
C THR A 195 7.20 -38.85 11.54
N VAL A 196 8.17 -39.64 11.11
CA VAL A 196 7.92 -41.06 10.80
C VAL A 196 7.97 -41.88 12.07
N VAL A 197 6.89 -42.61 12.35
CA VAL A 197 6.75 -43.50 13.50
C VAL A 197 6.85 -44.96 13.04
N GLN A 198 7.62 -45.76 13.78
CA GLN A 198 7.77 -47.21 13.54
C GLN A 198 6.73 -47.98 14.36
N ASN A 199 6.15 -49.04 13.77
CA ASN A 199 5.10 -49.88 14.35
C ASN A 199 3.90 -49.10 14.96
N PRO A 200 3.42 -47.99 14.33
CA PRO A 200 2.49 -47.03 14.96
C PRO A 200 1.13 -47.66 15.32
N LEU A 201 0.68 -48.65 14.55
CA LEU A 201 -0.55 -49.41 14.77
C LEU A 201 -0.30 -50.89 14.44
N PRO A 202 -1.11 -51.84 14.96
CA PRO A 202 -1.01 -53.25 14.59
C PRO A 202 -1.15 -53.46 13.08
N GLY A 203 -0.23 -54.22 12.47
CA GLY A 203 -0.24 -54.50 11.03
C GLY A 203 0.37 -53.41 10.15
N MET A 204 1.05 -52.42 10.74
CA MET A 204 1.66 -51.29 10.02
C MET A 204 3.12 -51.12 10.46
N ASP A 205 4.07 -51.34 9.54
CA ASP A 205 5.50 -51.28 9.84
C ASP A 205 5.96 -49.85 10.17
N SER A 206 5.45 -48.86 9.43
CA SER A 206 5.71 -47.44 9.67
C SER A 206 4.67 -46.54 9.02
N ALA A 207 4.48 -45.33 9.57
CA ALA A 207 3.67 -44.27 8.99
C ALA A 207 4.33 -42.91 9.18
N TYR A 208 4.02 -41.96 8.30
CA TYR A 208 4.24 -40.54 8.58
C TYR A 208 3.06 -40.02 9.41
N VAL A 209 3.32 -39.38 10.55
CA VAL A 209 2.28 -38.92 11.46
C VAL A 209 2.29 -37.39 11.52
N ILE A 210 1.11 -36.77 11.43
CA ILE A 210 0.88 -35.33 11.58
C ILE A 210 0.00 -35.12 12.81
N ILE A 211 0.56 -34.45 13.84
CA ILE A 211 -0.09 -34.20 15.13
C ILE A 211 -0.21 -32.70 15.35
N GLY A 212 -1.43 -32.19 15.52
CA GLY A 212 -1.67 -30.84 16.01
C GLY A 212 -1.96 -30.79 17.51
N SER A 213 -1.67 -29.65 18.13
CA SER A 213 -2.05 -29.35 19.52
C SER A 213 -3.55 -29.11 19.69
N ASP A 214 -4.19 -28.58 18.65
CA ASP A 214 -5.61 -28.25 18.58
C ASP A 214 -6.13 -28.35 17.13
N LYS A 215 -7.42 -28.04 16.93
CA LYS A 215 -8.11 -28.05 15.62
C LYS A 215 -7.28 -27.33 14.53
N ARG A 216 -6.73 -26.15 14.83
CA ARG A 216 -6.01 -25.31 13.87
C ARG A 216 -4.55 -25.74 13.72
N GLY A 217 -3.90 -26.20 14.78
CA GLY A 217 -2.58 -26.83 14.70
C GLY A 217 -2.56 -27.98 13.67
N THR A 218 -3.54 -28.88 13.74
CA THR A 218 -3.63 -30.01 12.78
C THR A 218 -3.88 -29.52 11.34
N ILE A 219 -4.73 -28.50 11.16
CA ILE A 219 -5.00 -27.87 9.85
C ILE A 219 -3.76 -27.18 9.28
N PHE A 220 -2.99 -26.44 10.08
CA PHE A 220 -1.76 -25.78 9.64
C PHE A 220 -0.65 -26.79 9.33
N GLY A 221 -0.58 -27.89 10.07
CA GLY A 221 0.26 -29.04 9.73
C GLY A 221 -0.07 -29.58 8.34
N LEU A 222 -1.35 -29.87 8.06
CA LEU A 222 -1.83 -30.29 6.74
C LEU A 222 -1.49 -29.27 5.64
N TYR A 223 -1.90 -28.01 5.75
CA TYR A 223 -1.68 -27.03 4.69
C TYR A 223 -0.20 -26.69 4.47
N THR A 224 0.65 -26.78 5.50
CA THR A 224 2.10 -26.63 5.31
C THR A 224 2.70 -27.78 4.49
N HIS A 225 2.08 -28.97 4.50
CA HIS A 225 2.43 -30.05 3.56
C HIS A 225 1.81 -29.81 2.18
N SER A 226 0.57 -29.31 2.09
CA SER A 226 -0.07 -28.94 0.81
C SER A 226 0.78 -27.92 0.03
N GLU A 227 1.28 -26.88 0.70
CA GLU A 227 2.20 -25.89 0.13
C GLU A 227 3.48 -26.54 -0.40
N GLN A 228 4.14 -27.37 0.42
CA GLN A 228 5.38 -28.05 0.06
C GLN A 228 5.22 -29.12 -1.03
N PHE A 229 4.04 -29.74 -1.15
CA PHE A 229 3.71 -30.62 -2.28
C PHE A 229 3.44 -29.85 -3.57
N GLY A 230 3.42 -28.51 -3.52
CA GLY A 230 3.34 -27.64 -4.69
C GLY A 230 1.99 -26.97 -4.92
N VAL A 231 1.13 -26.86 -3.89
CA VAL A 231 -0.16 -26.18 -3.94
C VAL A 231 -0.08 -24.84 -3.21
N SER A 232 0.10 -23.75 -3.95
CA SER A 232 0.13 -22.39 -3.39
C SER A 232 -1.19 -22.07 -2.64
N PRO A 233 -1.15 -21.29 -1.53
CA PRO A 233 -2.35 -20.71 -0.93
C PRO A 233 -3.25 -19.99 -1.95
N TRP A 234 -2.63 -19.40 -2.97
CA TRP A 234 -3.28 -18.62 -4.03
C TRP A 234 -3.72 -19.43 -5.25
N TYR A 235 -3.71 -20.77 -5.20
CA TYR A 235 -4.05 -21.60 -6.36
C TYR A 235 -5.43 -21.29 -6.98
N TRP A 236 -6.39 -20.92 -6.12
CA TRP A 236 -7.72 -20.46 -6.56
C TRP A 236 -7.87 -18.94 -6.50
N TRP A 237 -7.25 -18.26 -5.54
CA TRP A 237 -7.42 -16.81 -5.35
C TRP A 237 -6.54 -15.92 -6.26
N ALA A 238 -5.54 -16.50 -6.92
CA ALA A 238 -4.76 -15.83 -7.98
C ALA A 238 -4.22 -16.80 -9.06
N ASP A 239 -4.99 -17.85 -9.36
CA ASP A 239 -4.77 -18.80 -10.48
C ASP A 239 -3.39 -19.47 -10.56
N VAL A 240 -2.69 -19.53 -9.42
CA VAL A 240 -1.37 -20.15 -9.32
C VAL A 240 -1.48 -21.65 -9.62
N GLN A 241 -0.84 -22.10 -10.69
CA GLN A 241 -0.93 -23.48 -11.14
C GLN A 241 -0.19 -24.43 -10.18
N PRO A 242 -0.85 -25.44 -9.59
CA PRO A 242 -0.19 -26.44 -8.77
C PRO A 242 0.88 -27.21 -9.54
N THR A 243 1.99 -27.53 -8.88
CA THR A 243 3.10 -28.26 -9.53
C THR A 243 2.89 -29.77 -9.48
N HIS A 244 3.10 -30.47 -10.59
CA HIS A 244 2.85 -31.91 -10.69
C HIS A 244 4.12 -32.74 -10.45
N HIS A 245 4.07 -33.64 -9.47
CA HIS A 245 5.20 -34.48 -9.06
C HIS A 245 4.85 -35.98 -9.16
N ASN A 246 5.64 -36.74 -9.92
CA ASN A 246 5.45 -38.19 -10.06
C ASN A 246 5.85 -39.00 -8.80
N SER A 247 6.59 -38.38 -7.89
CA SER A 247 6.98 -38.93 -6.59
C SER A 247 7.21 -37.79 -5.60
N LEU A 248 6.81 -38.01 -4.35
CA LEU A 248 6.90 -37.06 -3.25
C LEU A 248 7.39 -37.82 -2.02
N TYR A 249 8.29 -37.20 -1.28
CA TYR A 249 8.87 -37.77 -0.08
C TYR A 249 8.84 -36.75 1.05
N VAL A 250 8.83 -37.22 2.30
CA VAL A 250 8.95 -36.39 3.51
C VAL A 250 10.18 -36.80 4.31
N LYS A 251 10.81 -35.86 5.01
CA LYS A 251 11.91 -36.17 5.93
C LYS A 251 11.42 -37.11 7.03
N THR A 252 12.22 -38.13 7.34
CA THR A 252 11.95 -39.07 8.42
C THR A 252 11.80 -38.39 9.78
N ALA A 253 12.59 -37.36 10.05
CA ALA A 253 12.48 -36.49 11.22
C ALA A 253 11.32 -35.47 11.16
N GLY A 254 10.62 -35.37 10.02
CA GLY A 254 9.50 -34.45 9.80
C GLY A 254 9.86 -32.97 9.93
N CYS A 255 8.89 -32.19 10.39
CA CYS A 255 8.94 -30.76 10.68
C CYS A 255 7.96 -30.45 11.82
N HIS A 256 8.19 -29.35 12.52
CA HIS A 256 7.26 -28.86 13.52
C HIS A 256 7.14 -27.34 13.43
N HIS A 257 6.09 -26.80 14.04
CA HIS A 257 6.00 -25.38 14.34
C HIS A 257 5.45 -25.22 15.75
N ASP A 258 6.06 -24.32 16.53
CA ASP A 258 5.60 -23.99 17.88
C ASP A 258 4.34 -23.11 17.84
N THR A 259 3.94 -22.54 18.97
CA THR A 259 2.88 -21.52 18.98
C THR A 259 3.24 -20.32 18.09
N PRO A 260 2.36 -19.89 17.16
CA PRO A 260 2.58 -18.72 16.32
C PRO A 260 2.93 -17.46 17.12
N SER A 261 3.84 -16.63 16.58
CA SER A 261 4.31 -15.41 17.24
C SER A 261 3.18 -14.44 17.61
N VAL A 262 2.12 -14.42 16.81
CA VAL A 262 0.90 -13.62 17.03
C VAL A 262 -0.31 -14.55 17.21
N LYS A 263 -1.08 -14.38 18.29
CA LYS A 263 -2.14 -15.35 18.67
C LYS A 263 -3.34 -15.35 17.72
N TYR A 264 -3.91 -14.19 17.43
CA TYR A 264 -4.99 -14.02 16.45
C TYR A 264 -4.47 -13.21 15.26
N ARG A 265 -4.62 -13.75 14.06
CA ARG A 265 -4.04 -13.26 12.81
C ARG A 265 -5.16 -13.22 11.78
N GLY A 266 -5.59 -12.03 11.36
CA GLY A 266 -6.73 -11.88 10.46
C GLY A 266 -6.66 -10.74 9.46
N ILE A 267 -7.62 -10.76 8.54
CA ILE A 267 -7.95 -9.64 7.65
C ILE A 267 -9.24 -8.96 8.11
N PHE A 268 -9.45 -7.75 7.60
CA PHE A 268 -10.73 -7.08 7.48
C PHE A 268 -11.04 -6.88 6.00
N LEU A 269 -12.13 -7.49 5.53
CA LEU A 269 -12.74 -7.12 4.26
C LEU A 269 -13.53 -5.83 4.49
N ASN A 270 -13.07 -4.75 3.89
CA ASN A 270 -13.62 -3.42 4.06
C ASN A 270 -13.56 -2.68 2.74
N ASP A 271 -14.18 -1.51 2.67
CA ASP A 271 -14.10 -0.63 1.52
C ASP A 271 -14.58 -1.32 0.22
N GLU A 272 -15.38 -2.38 0.34
CA GLU A 272 -15.54 -3.50 -0.62
C GLU A 272 -16.36 -3.17 -1.88
N GLN A 273 -16.57 -1.88 -2.14
CA GLN A 273 -17.38 -1.34 -3.22
C GLN A 273 -16.55 -0.36 -4.08
N PRO A 274 -16.61 -0.48 -5.42
CA PRO A 274 -17.48 -1.39 -6.19
C PRO A 274 -16.95 -2.82 -6.36
N ALA A 275 -15.65 -3.06 -6.21
CA ALA A 275 -14.96 -4.19 -6.83
C ALA A 275 -15.33 -5.57 -6.25
N LEU A 276 -14.96 -5.87 -5.01
CA LEU A 276 -15.18 -7.18 -4.37
C LEU A 276 -16.67 -7.51 -4.29
N GLN A 277 -17.53 -6.53 -3.97
CA GLN A 277 -18.98 -6.71 -3.97
C GLN A 277 -19.51 -7.07 -5.35
N SER A 278 -19.15 -6.33 -6.42
CA SER A 278 -19.69 -6.60 -7.75
C SER A 278 -19.18 -7.94 -8.31
N TRP A 279 -17.90 -8.26 -8.09
CA TRP A 279 -17.33 -9.57 -8.44
C TRP A 279 -18.06 -10.71 -7.70
N ALA A 280 -18.20 -10.62 -6.38
CA ALA A 280 -18.86 -11.66 -5.59
C ALA A 280 -20.33 -11.84 -6.01
N LYS A 281 -20.98 -10.74 -6.42
CA LYS A 281 -22.36 -10.74 -6.93
C LYS A 281 -22.50 -11.51 -8.24
N VAL A 282 -21.56 -11.36 -9.17
CA VAL A 282 -21.51 -12.21 -10.36
C VAL A 282 -21.18 -13.66 -9.98
N LYS A 283 -20.18 -13.87 -9.11
CA LYS A 283 -19.57 -15.19 -8.87
C LYS A 283 -20.38 -16.14 -7.98
N PHE A 284 -21.04 -15.63 -6.94
CA PHE A 284 -21.66 -16.44 -5.87
C PHE A 284 -23.17 -16.28 -5.72
N THR A 285 -23.77 -15.26 -6.36
CA THR A 285 -25.22 -15.00 -6.29
C THR A 285 -25.88 -14.78 -7.66
N ASN A 286 -25.16 -14.92 -8.77
CA ASN A 286 -25.69 -14.75 -10.14
C ASN A 286 -26.46 -13.42 -10.32
N GLY A 287 -25.85 -12.32 -9.87
CA GLY A 287 -26.43 -10.96 -9.92
C GLY A 287 -27.39 -10.61 -8.77
N THR A 288 -27.74 -11.57 -7.90
CA THR A 288 -28.69 -11.37 -6.79
C THR A 288 -27.97 -11.05 -5.46
N GLY A 289 -28.66 -11.09 -4.32
CA GLY A 289 -28.06 -10.88 -3.01
C GLY A 289 -29.03 -11.21 -1.88
N ALA A 290 -28.53 -11.17 -0.65
CA ALA A 290 -29.30 -11.44 0.57
C ALA A 290 -30.53 -10.52 0.69
N ALA A 291 -31.63 -11.05 1.22
CA ALA A 291 -32.95 -10.44 1.13
C ALA A 291 -33.09 -9.06 1.82
N HIS A 292 -32.30 -8.79 2.86
CA HIS A 292 -32.39 -7.55 3.64
C HIS A 292 -31.32 -6.50 3.28
N THR A 293 -30.18 -6.93 2.75
CA THR A 293 -28.98 -6.11 2.56
C THR A 293 -28.59 -5.96 1.09
N GLY A 294 -29.01 -6.88 0.21
CA GLY A 294 -28.53 -6.98 -1.16
C GLY A 294 -27.09 -7.51 -1.28
N SER A 295 -26.49 -7.93 -0.15
CA SER A 295 -25.12 -8.44 -0.02
C SER A 295 -24.91 -9.74 -0.80
N PRO A 296 -23.77 -9.91 -1.50
CA PRO A 296 -23.43 -11.15 -2.19
C PRO A 296 -22.69 -12.17 -1.29
N PHE A 297 -22.33 -11.79 -0.05
CA PHE A 297 -21.38 -12.53 0.77
C PHE A 297 -22.04 -13.66 1.58
N ASN A 298 -22.42 -14.71 0.85
CA ASN A 298 -23.00 -15.94 1.39
C ASN A 298 -21.93 -16.98 1.76
N HIS A 299 -22.36 -18.17 2.24
CA HIS A 299 -21.43 -19.21 2.67
C HIS A 299 -20.55 -19.77 1.53
N PHE A 300 -20.99 -19.70 0.27
CA PHE A 300 -20.16 -20.12 -0.88
C PHE A 300 -18.96 -19.19 -1.09
N PHE A 301 -19.14 -17.88 -0.88
CA PHE A 301 -18.05 -16.91 -0.85
C PHE A 301 -17.16 -17.15 0.38
N TYR A 302 -17.74 -17.18 1.58
CA TYR A 302 -16.96 -17.19 2.82
C TYR A 302 -16.18 -18.49 3.02
N THR A 303 -16.70 -19.65 2.62
CA THR A 303 -15.93 -20.91 2.71
C THR A 303 -14.69 -20.92 1.81
N LYS A 304 -14.71 -20.22 0.66
CA LYS A 304 -13.52 -20.00 -0.17
C LYS A 304 -12.51 -19.06 0.50
N LEU A 305 -12.96 -18.08 1.28
CA LEU A 305 -12.10 -17.21 2.07
C LEU A 305 -11.52 -17.93 3.30
N PHE A 306 -12.31 -18.73 4.00
CA PHE A 306 -11.84 -19.52 5.15
C PHE A 306 -10.73 -20.50 4.76
N GLU A 307 -10.87 -21.14 3.58
CA GLU A 307 -9.82 -21.98 3.00
C GLU A 307 -8.51 -21.19 2.80
N LEU A 308 -8.57 -20.01 2.17
CA LEU A 308 -7.41 -19.15 1.94
C LEU A 308 -6.74 -18.73 3.26
N LEU A 309 -7.51 -18.26 4.23
CA LEU A 309 -6.98 -17.81 5.53
C LEU A 309 -6.23 -18.95 6.22
N LEU A 310 -6.79 -20.15 6.26
CA LEU A 310 -6.12 -21.31 6.87
C LEU A 310 -4.87 -21.75 6.09
N ARG A 311 -4.88 -21.68 4.74
CA ARG A 311 -3.69 -21.93 3.91
C ARG A 311 -2.59 -20.89 4.16
N LEU A 312 -2.95 -19.64 4.42
CA LEU A 312 -2.05 -18.56 4.85
C LEU A 312 -1.70 -18.61 6.36
N ARG A 313 -2.12 -19.66 7.08
CA ARG A 313 -1.89 -19.86 8.53
C ARG A 313 -2.52 -18.76 9.41
N ALA A 314 -3.49 -18.03 8.87
CA ALA A 314 -4.36 -17.08 9.58
C ALA A 314 -5.52 -17.82 10.28
N ASN A 315 -6.16 -17.15 11.25
CA ASN A 315 -7.22 -17.74 12.08
C ASN A 315 -8.36 -16.77 12.44
N TYR A 316 -8.30 -15.50 12.04
CA TYR A 316 -9.23 -14.46 12.49
C TYR A 316 -9.80 -13.70 11.28
N LEU A 317 -11.04 -13.20 11.38
CA LEU A 317 -11.70 -12.47 10.29
C LEU A 317 -12.64 -11.38 10.83
N TRP A 318 -12.52 -10.17 10.29
CA TRP A 318 -13.60 -9.19 10.25
C TRP A 318 -14.27 -9.25 8.87
N PRO A 319 -15.56 -9.60 8.78
CA PRO A 319 -16.26 -9.78 7.52
C PRO A 319 -16.59 -8.44 6.85
N ALA A 320 -16.98 -8.48 5.57
CA ALA A 320 -17.52 -7.33 4.86
C ALA A 320 -18.76 -6.78 5.58
N MET A 321 -18.89 -5.44 5.65
CA MET A 321 -19.84 -4.78 6.55
C MET A 321 -20.52 -3.51 6.00
N TRP A 322 -20.02 -2.88 4.92
CA TRP A 322 -20.55 -1.58 4.43
C TRP A 322 -22.04 -1.63 4.09
N SER A 323 -22.47 -2.69 3.42
CA SER A 323 -23.87 -2.99 3.12
C SER A 323 -24.16 -4.48 3.31
N SER A 324 -23.53 -5.07 4.33
CA SER A 324 -23.41 -6.51 4.52
C SER A 324 -23.55 -6.82 6.01
N ALA A 325 -24.16 -7.94 6.37
CA ALA A 325 -24.29 -8.37 7.75
C ALA A 325 -24.06 -9.87 7.84
N PHE A 326 -22.84 -10.27 8.18
CA PHE A 326 -22.35 -11.65 8.08
C PHE A 326 -23.31 -12.72 8.60
N CYS A 327 -23.93 -12.52 9.77
CA CYS A 327 -24.85 -13.47 10.42
C CYS A 327 -26.32 -13.34 9.99
N VAL A 328 -26.64 -12.46 9.05
CA VAL A 328 -27.99 -12.12 8.57
C VAL A 328 -28.12 -12.31 7.06
N ASP A 329 -27.02 -12.11 6.34
CA ASP A 329 -26.92 -12.36 4.89
C ASP A 329 -27.08 -13.86 4.57
N ASP A 330 -26.57 -14.72 5.46
CA ASP A 330 -26.65 -16.19 5.40
C ASP A 330 -26.47 -16.76 6.82
N ASP A 331 -27.35 -17.66 7.27
CA ASP A 331 -27.30 -18.22 8.63
C ASP A 331 -26.22 -19.30 8.80
N GLN A 332 -25.70 -19.84 7.70
CA GLN A 332 -24.60 -20.81 7.71
C GLN A 332 -23.22 -20.17 7.86
N ASN A 333 -23.09 -18.86 7.57
CA ASN A 333 -21.80 -18.14 7.61
C ASN A 333 -21.06 -18.34 8.95
N GLN A 334 -21.75 -18.14 10.08
CA GLN A 334 -21.13 -18.20 11.41
C GLN A 334 -20.81 -19.62 11.87
N SER A 335 -21.69 -20.59 11.60
CA SER A 335 -21.46 -21.98 11.98
C SER A 335 -20.37 -22.62 11.14
N LEU A 336 -20.26 -22.27 9.85
CA LEU A 336 -19.17 -22.71 9.00
C LEU A 336 -17.83 -22.06 9.36
N ALA A 337 -17.80 -20.81 9.83
CA ALA A 337 -16.58 -20.20 10.35
C ALA A 337 -15.98 -21.02 11.50
N ASP A 338 -16.78 -21.31 12.53
CA ASP A 338 -16.34 -22.16 13.66
C ASP A 338 -15.93 -23.57 13.21
N TRP A 339 -16.70 -24.16 12.30
CA TRP A 339 -16.44 -25.50 11.76
C TRP A 339 -15.10 -25.59 11.03
N TYR A 340 -14.76 -24.60 10.19
CA TYR A 340 -13.43 -24.44 9.58
C TYR A 340 -12.36 -24.09 10.62
N GLY A 341 -12.74 -23.44 11.72
CA GLY A 341 -11.84 -22.94 12.76
C GLY A 341 -11.46 -21.47 12.59
N ILE A 342 -12.18 -20.69 11.79
CA ILE A 342 -12.01 -19.23 11.73
C ILE A 342 -12.70 -18.59 12.93
N VAL A 343 -11.91 -17.92 13.76
CA VAL A 343 -12.37 -17.09 14.87
C VAL A 343 -13.00 -15.83 14.28
N MET A 344 -14.27 -15.58 14.58
CA MET A 344 -14.95 -14.39 14.08
C MET A 344 -14.72 -13.19 15.02
N GLY A 345 -14.55 -12.01 14.42
CA GLY A 345 -14.64 -10.73 15.10
C GLY A 345 -15.42 -9.73 14.25
N THR A 346 -15.49 -8.51 14.74
CA THR A 346 -16.12 -7.37 14.05
C THR A 346 -15.23 -6.14 14.19
N SER A 347 -15.37 -5.15 13.31
CA SER A 347 -14.59 -3.92 13.36
C SER A 347 -14.86 -3.12 14.64
N HIS A 348 -14.03 -2.13 14.95
CA HIS A 348 -14.03 -1.43 16.23
C HIS A 348 -15.33 -0.66 16.56
N GLU A 349 -16.20 -0.40 15.58
CA GLU A 349 -17.49 0.26 15.80
C GLU A 349 -18.67 -0.71 15.98
N GLU A 350 -18.44 -2.02 15.85
CA GLU A 350 -19.45 -3.09 15.74
C GLU A 350 -19.52 -3.99 16.99
N PRO A 351 -19.87 -3.47 18.18
CA PRO A 351 -19.73 -4.21 19.44
C PRO A 351 -20.67 -5.41 19.57
N LEU A 352 -20.17 -6.42 20.30
CA LEU A 352 -20.92 -7.62 20.70
C LEU A 352 -21.56 -8.40 19.54
N MET A 353 -20.78 -8.63 18.47
CA MET A 353 -21.11 -9.48 17.33
C MET A 353 -22.35 -9.01 16.55
N ARG A 354 -22.40 -7.71 16.26
CA ARG A 354 -23.47 -7.04 15.50
C ARG A 354 -22.89 -6.21 14.36
N SER A 355 -23.22 -6.57 13.12
CA SER A 355 -22.73 -5.82 11.96
C SER A 355 -23.43 -4.47 11.81
N LEU A 356 -22.65 -3.38 11.78
CA LEU A 356 -23.17 -2.01 11.71
C LEU A 356 -22.65 -1.28 10.47
N PRO A 357 -23.42 -0.35 9.89
CA PRO A 357 -24.81 -0.01 10.21
C PRO A 357 -25.94 -1.01 9.83
N PRO A 358 -25.78 -2.08 9.01
CA PRO A 358 -26.94 -2.84 8.51
C PRO A 358 -27.85 -3.48 9.58
N GLU A 359 -27.32 -4.18 10.59
CA GLU A 359 -28.21 -4.84 11.57
C GLU A 359 -28.99 -3.84 12.43
N TRP A 360 -28.42 -2.68 12.76
CA TRP A 360 -29.17 -1.62 13.45
C TRP A 360 -30.23 -0.99 12.54
N SER A 361 -29.96 -0.90 11.24
CA SER A 361 -30.93 -0.38 10.26
C SER A 361 -32.13 -1.31 10.07
N ILE A 362 -31.93 -2.63 10.23
CA ILE A 362 -32.98 -3.65 10.08
C ILE A 362 -33.73 -3.90 11.40
N TYR A 363 -33.02 -4.02 12.52
CA TYR A 363 -33.56 -4.48 13.81
C TYR A 363 -33.48 -3.47 14.96
N GLY A 364 -32.74 -2.38 14.79
CA GLY A 364 -32.58 -1.32 15.78
C GLY A 364 -33.86 -0.52 16.00
N LYS A 365 -33.92 0.20 17.12
CA LYS A 365 -35.06 1.04 17.50
C LYS A 365 -34.55 2.34 18.08
N GLY A 366 -34.88 3.47 17.46
CA GLY A 366 -34.42 4.80 17.89
C GLY A 366 -32.99 5.12 17.44
N ALA A 367 -32.38 6.14 18.05
CA ALA A 367 -31.03 6.57 17.74
C ALA A 367 -29.97 5.56 18.22
N TRP A 368 -28.86 5.44 17.48
CA TRP A 368 -27.67 4.73 17.96
C TRP A 368 -26.90 5.62 18.95
N ASP A 369 -27.43 5.72 20.17
CA ASP A 369 -26.92 6.57 21.25
C ASP A 369 -27.24 5.91 22.60
N TYR A 370 -26.21 5.52 23.35
CA TYR A 370 -26.40 4.84 24.63
C TYR A 370 -26.89 5.77 25.74
N ALA A 371 -26.63 7.07 25.65
CA ALA A 371 -27.03 8.03 26.68
C ALA A 371 -28.54 8.30 26.65
N THR A 372 -29.15 8.31 25.46
CA THR A 372 -30.59 8.58 25.29
C THR A 372 -31.43 7.34 24.98
N ASN A 373 -30.82 6.25 24.51
CA ASN A 373 -31.53 5.05 24.03
C ASN A 373 -31.00 3.73 24.62
N GLN A 374 -30.47 3.78 25.84
CA GLN A 374 -29.76 2.70 26.53
C GLN A 374 -30.42 1.30 26.40
N ALA A 375 -31.73 1.21 26.63
CA ALA A 375 -32.45 -0.07 26.68
C ALA A 375 -32.49 -0.79 25.32
N ASN A 376 -32.83 -0.08 24.24
CA ASN A 376 -32.90 -0.67 22.90
C ASN A 376 -31.51 -1.09 22.40
N VAL A 377 -30.47 -0.31 22.71
CA VAL A 377 -29.08 -0.66 22.36
C VAL A 377 -28.60 -1.88 23.16
N TYR A 378 -28.92 -1.97 24.46
CA TYR A 378 -28.57 -3.12 25.29
C TYR A 378 -29.26 -4.42 24.82
N ASP A 379 -30.57 -4.39 24.54
CA ASP A 379 -31.29 -5.55 24.01
C ASP A 379 -30.81 -5.97 22.61
N PHE A 380 -30.41 -5.00 21.79
CA PHE A 380 -29.79 -5.24 20.50
C PHE A 380 -28.46 -5.98 20.65
N TRP A 381 -27.56 -5.52 21.53
CA TRP A 381 -26.30 -6.22 21.86
C TRP A 381 -26.54 -7.62 22.42
N LYS A 382 -27.50 -7.77 23.32
CA LYS A 382 -27.82 -9.04 23.99
C LYS A 382 -28.14 -10.14 22.98
N THR A 383 -28.92 -9.81 21.96
CA THR A 383 -29.23 -10.71 20.84
C THR A 383 -27.98 -11.13 20.06
N GLY A 384 -27.03 -10.21 19.81
CA GLY A 384 -25.77 -10.51 19.12
C GLY A 384 -24.88 -11.46 19.92
N ALA A 385 -24.69 -11.17 21.21
CA ALA A 385 -23.97 -12.05 22.12
C ALA A 385 -24.63 -13.44 22.26
N GLN A 386 -25.96 -13.51 22.37
CA GLN A 386 -26.70 -14.77 22.44
C GLN A 386 -26.59 -15.61 21.16
N ARG A 387 -26.56 -14.97 19.98
CA ARG A 387 -26.33 -15.62 18.69
C ARG A 387 -24.91 -16.21 18.61
N ALA A 388 -23.91 -15.46 19.08
CA ALA A 388 -22.51 -15.84 18.96
C ALA A 388 -21.98 -16.80 20.03
N ARG A 389 -22.63 -16.93 21.21
CA ARG A 389 -22.09 -17.62 22.40
C ARG A 389 -21.62 -19.07 22.22
N ASN A 390 -22.07 -19.76 21.18
CA ASN A 390 -21.75 -21.17 20.90
C ASN A 390 -20.57 -21.34 19.93
N TYR A 391 -20.00 -20.26 19.41
CA TYR A 391 -18.99 -20.26 18.36
C TYR A 391 -17.72 -19.52 18.82
N GLU A 392 -16.56 -19.90 18.29
CA GLU A 392 -15.31 -19.24 18.62
C GLU A 392 -15.25 -17.82 18.02
N GLY A 393 -15.05 -16.81 18.88
CA GLY A 393 -14.99 -15.41 18.47
C GLY A 393 -14.38 -14.49 19.50
N VAL A 394 -14.00 -13.29 19.06
CA VAL A 394 -13.52 -12.20 19.93
C VAL A 394 -14.56 -11.10 19.96
N PHE A 395 -15.09 -10.81 21.15
CA PHE A 395 -16.12 -9.80 21.34
C PHE A 395 -15.52 -8.40 21.31
N THR A 396 -15.86 -7.62 20.28
CA THR A 396 -15.57 -6.18 20.24
C THR A 396 -16.37 -5.46 21.33
N MET A 397 -15.65 -4.65 22.12
CA MET A 397 -16.15 -3.91 23.26
C MET A 397 -16.12 -2.40 23.00
N GLY A 398 -16.85 -1.64 23.82
CA GLY A 398 -17.02 -0.19 23.65
C GLY A 398 -18.15 0.15 22.69
N MET A 399 -18.22 1.40 22.26
CA MET A 399 -19.20 1.90 21.29
C MET A 399 -18.70 3.21 20.69
N ARG A 400 -18.84 3.37 19.38
CA ARG A 400 -18.68 4.66 18.69
C ARG A 400 -20.05 5.17 18.22
N GLY A 401 -20.13 6.46 17.88
CA GLY A 401 -21.31 7.04 17.26
C GLY A 401 -21.55 6.47 15.85
N ALA A 402 -22.75 6.68 15.30
CA ALA A 402 -23.14 6.06 14.05
C ALA A 402 -22.27 6.51 12.85
N GLY A 403 -21.73 5.55 12.09
CA GLY A 403 -20.96 5.81 10.87
C GLY A 403 -19.52 6.26 11.16
N ASP A 404 -18.79 5.47 11.96
CA ASP A 404 -17.41 5.71 12.40
C ASP A 404 -17.19 7.07 13.11
N ALA A 405 -18.24 7.62 13.71
CA ALA A 405 -18.24 8.93 14.37
C ALA A 405 -17.87 8.83 15.87
N PRO A 406 -17.30 9.89 16.48
CA PRO A 406 -17.19 9.99 17.94
C PRO A 406 -18.52 9.79 18.67
N ILE A 407 -18.47 9.23 19.89
CA ILE A 407 -19.67 9.10 20.73
C ILE A 407 -20.18 10.47 21.20
N SER A 408 -21.48 10.70 21.08
CA SER A 408 -22.14 11.94 21.50
C SER A 408 -22.23 12.05 23.03
N GLY A 409 -21.91 13.22 23.58
CA GLY A 409 -22.15 13.53 25.00
C GLY A 409 -21.13 14.51 25.59
N SER A 410 -21.46 15.09 26.75
CA SER A 410 -20.57 16.03 27.46
C SER A 410 -19.46 15.35 28.28
N ASN A 411 -19.57 14.03 28.54
CA ASN A 411 -18.53 13.26 29.21
C ASN A 411 -18.37 11.85 28.57
N PRO A 412 -17.68 11.74 27.42
CA PRO A 412 -17.45 10.47 26.73
C PRO A 412 -16.75 9.42 27.59
N ILE A 413 -15.77 9.81 28.43
CA ILE A 413 -15.01 8.89 29.29
C ILE A 413 -15.94 8.16 30.27
N GLN A 414 -16.81 8.90 30.97
CA GLN A 414 -17.76 8.30 31.91
C GLN A 414 -18.80 7.42 31.21
N LEU A 415 -19.27 7.84 30.01
CA LEU A 415 -20.23 7.06 29.22
C LEU A 415 -19.63 5.74 28.72
N LEU A 416 -18.40 5.77 28.19
CA LEU A 416 -17.66 4.57 27.78
C LEU A 416 -17.37 3.64 28.96
N GLY A 417 -16.97 4.18 30.12
CA GLY A 417 -16.81 3.38 31.34
C GLY A 417 -18.08 2.66 31.76
N LYS A 418 -19.26 3.31 31.64
CA LYS A 418 -20.56 2.68 31.87
C LYS A 418 -20.85 1.59 30.83
N ILE A 419 -20.66 1.88 29.55
CA ILE A 419 -20.89 0.96 28.43
C ILE A 419 -20.09 -0.34 28.63
N ILE A 420 -18.80 -0.24 28.95
CA ILE A 420 -17.95 -1.42 29.19
C ILE A 420 -18.43 -2.23 30.40
N ALA A 421 -18.88 -1.57 31.47
CA ALA A 421 -19.44 -2.26 32.63
C ALA A 421 -20.73 -3.02 32.29
N ASP A 422 -21.65 -2.39 31.55
CA ASP A 422 -22.92 -3.00 31.13
C ASP A 422 -22.68 -4.15 30.14
N GLN A 423 -21.79 -3.98 29.15
CA GLN A 423 -21.40 -5.01 28.19
C GLN A 423 -20.75 -6.22 28.88
N ARG A 424 -19.90 -6.00 29.89
CA ARG A 424 -19.30 -7.09 30.67
C ARG A 424 -20.33 -7.79 31.57
N SER A 425 -21.32 -7.08 32.11
CA SER A 425 -22.45 -7.72 32.82
C SER A 425 -23.26 -8.60 31.88
N LEU A 426 -23.59 -8.08 30.69
CA LEU A 426 -24.30 -8.80 29.63
C LEU A 426 -23.57 -10.08 29.23
N LEU A 427 -22.24 -10.06 29.06
CA LEU A 427 -21.46 -11.25 28.75
C LEU A 427 -21.51 -12.29 29.88
N LYS A 428 -21.43 -11.89 31.16
CA LYS A 428 -21.61 -12.80 32.30
C LYS A 428 -22.97 -13.50 32.26
N ASP A 429 -24.04 -12.74 32.00
CA ASP A 429 -25.41 -13.26 31.94
C ASP A 429 -25.62 -14.21 30.74
N VAL A 430 -25.07 -13.89 29.57
CA VAL A 430 -25.24 -14.67 28.33
C VAL A 430 -24.49 -16.00 28.37
N PHE A 431 -23.28 -16.00 28.95
CA PHE A 431 -22.43 -17.19 29.08
C PHE A 431 -22.61 -17.92 30.42
N ASN A 432 -23.41 -17.38 31.35
CA ASN A 432 -23.65 -17.93 32.69
C ASN A 432 -22.34 -18.20 33.45
N THR A 433 -21.42 -17.24 33.43
CA THR A 433 -20.10 -17.32 34.09
C THR A 433 -19.81 -16.05 34.90
N SER A 434 -19.09 -16.20 36.02
CA SER A 434 -18.53 -15.07 36.77
C SER A 434 -17.13 -14.66 36.28
N ASP A 435 -16.41 -15.59 35.66
CA ASP A 435 -15.09 -15.41 35.07
C ASP A 435 -15.24 -14.97 33.61
N LEU A 436 -14.78 -13.74 33.32
CA LEU A 436 -14.76 -13.16 31.98
C LEU A 436 -13.44 -13.38 31.24
N THR A 437 -12.40 -13.88 31.91
CA THR A 437 -11.09 -14.12 31.28
C THR A 437 -11.12 -15.28 30.28
N THR A 438 -12.15 -16.13 30.36
CA THR A 438 -12.45 -17.20 29.40
C THR A 438 -13.21 -16.71 28.16
N ILE A 439 -13.66 -15.44 28.13
CA ILE A 439 -14.40 -14.84 27.00
C ILE A 439 -13.48 -13.81 26.32
N PRO A 440 -12.91 -14.11 25.14
CA PRO A 440 -12.03 -13.19 24.43
C PRO A 440 -12.73 -11.87 24.12
N GLN A 441 -12.13 -10.77 24.55
CA GLN A 441 -12.66 -9.41 24.40
C GLN A 441 -11.56 -8.50 23.84
N VAL A 442 -11.93 -7.61 22.92
CA VAL A 442 -11.04 -6.62 22.34
C VAL A 442 -11.67 -5.23 22.40
N TRP A 443 -10.86 -4.22 22.71
CA TRP A 443 -11.26 -2.83 22.55
C TRP A 443 -10.19 -2.09 21.76
N THR A 444 -10.57 -1.64 20.56
CA THR A 444 -9.71 -0.83 19.72
C THR A 444 -9.73 0.61 20.19
N LEU A 445 -8.56 1.12 20.55
CA LEU A 445 -8.39 2.50 20.97
C LEU A 445 -8.15 3.35 19.72
N TYR A 446 -9.23 3.55 18.96
CA TYR A 446 -9.21 4.18 17.64
C TYR A 446 -9.52 5.67 17.73
N LYS A 447 -8.74 6.51 17.02
CA LYS A 447 -8.94 7.98 16.92
C LYS A 447 -9.19 8.62 18.30
N GLU A 448 -10.38 9.18 18.55
CA GLU A 448 -10.71 9.84 19.81
C GLU A 448 -10.67 8.93 21.04
N VAL A 449 -10.86 7.61 20.87
CA VAL A 449 -10.86 6.64 21.97
C VAL A 449 -9.45 6.43 22.54
N GLU A 450 -8.42 6.51 21.70
CA GLU A 450 -7.02 6.64 22.15
C GLU A 450 -6.85 7.90 23.00
N GLY A 451 -7.42 9.02 22.54
CA GLY A 451 -7.38 10.28 23.26
C GLY A 451 -8.06 10.24 24.63
N TYR A 452 -9.17 9.50 24.73
CA TYR A 452 -9.84 9.26 26.01
C TYR A 452 -8.99 8.37 26.94
N TYR A 453 -8.25 7.39 26.41
CA TYR A 453 -7.31 6.58 27.17
C TYR A 453 -6.17 7.43 27.77
N ASP A 454 -5.54 8.29 26.95
CA ASP A 454 -4.53 9.25 27.42
C ASP A 454 -5.08 10.27 28.45
N GLN A 455 -6.40 10.50 28.46
CA GLN A 455 -7.10 11.33 29.45
C GLN A 455 -7.61 10.57 30.68
N GLY A 456 -7.28 9.27 30.82
CA GLY A 456 -7.57 8.47 32.01
C GLY A 456 -8.78 7.52 31.90
N LEU A 457 -9.30 7.26 30.69
CA LEU A 457 -10.24 6.15 30.46
C LEU A 457 -9.54 4.81 30.78
N THR A 458 -10.12 4.02 31.68
CA THR A 458 -9.53 2.75 32.10
C THR A 458 -10.06 1.57 31.28
N VAL A 459 -9.16 0.66 30.90
CA VAL A 459 -9.50 -0.60 30.21
C VAL A 459 -9.32 -1.77 31.19
N PRO A 460 -10.36 -2.60 31.45
CA PRO A 460 -10.24 -3.82 32.26
C PRO A 460 -9.08 -4.71 31.81
N ASP A 461 -8.33 -5.30 32.75
CA ASP A 461 -7.00 -5.88 32.49
C ASP A 461 -6.98 -7.03 31.46
N ASP A 462 -8.03 -7.83 31.43
CA ASP A 462 -8.22 -8.98 30.55
C ASP A 462 -8.64 -8.63 29.11
N ILE A 463 -9.07 -7.38 28.85
CA ILE A 463 -9.43 -6.93 27.50
C ILE A 463 -8.16 -6.62 26.71
N VAL A 464 -8.07 -7.18 25.49
CA VAL A 464 -7.00 -6.86 24.53
C VAL A 464 -7.14 -5.40 24.10
N MET A 465 -6.08 -4.60 24.30
CA MET A 465 -6.00 -3.25 23.73
C MET A 465 -5.51 -3.36 22.27
N LEU A 466 -6.36 -3.02 21.31
CA LEU A 466 -5.98 -3.02 19.89
C LEU A 466 -5.57 -1.59 19.49
N TRP A 467 -4.30 -1.40 19.18
CA TRP A 467 -3.76 -0.13 18.70
C TRP A 467 -3.95 -0.04 17.19
N SER A 468 -4.34 1.12 16.66
CA SER A 468 -4.40 1.31 15.22
C SER A 468 -3.15 2.00 14.68
N ASP A 469 -2.92 1.85 13.38
CA ASP A 469 -2.19 2.85 12.61
C ASP A 469 -3.02 4.11 12.38
N ASP A 470 -2.40 5.09 11.72
CA ASP A 470 -3.01 6.33 11.27
C ASP A 470 -3.85 6.16 9.99
N ASN A 471 -4.17 4.91 9.63
CA ASN A 471 -4.77 4.48 8.37
C ASN A 471 -3.90 4.70 7.12
N TYR A 472 -2.58 4.86 7.30
CA TYR A 472 -1.58 5.05 6.24
C TYR A 472 -0.34 4.13 6.39
N GLY A 473 -0.38 3.13 7.27
CA GLY A 473 0.77 2.27 7.58
C GLY A 473 1.77 2.89 8.55
N ASN A 474 1.31 3.76 9.46
CA ASN A 474 2.10 4.39 10.50
C ASN A 474 1.43 4.15 11.87
N ILE A 475 1.89 3.17 12.64
CA ILE A 475 1.30 2.79 13.94
C ILE A 475 1.35 3.97 14.91
N ARG A 476 0.18 4.33 15.47
CA ARG A 476 0.02 5.54 16.28
C ARG A 476 0.73 5.43 17.63
N ARG A 477 0.52 4.29 18.29
CA ARG A 477 1.03 3.98 19.61
C ARG A 477 1.34 2.48 19.73
N TYR A 478 2.34 2.17 20.55
CA TYR A 478 2.64 0.84 21.03
C TYR A 478 2.48 0.81 22.56
N PRO A 479 2.25 -0.35 23.18
CA PRO A 479 2.08 -0.41 24.62
C PRO A 479 3.35 0.00 25.37
N THR A 480 3.18 0.80 26.41
CA THR A 480 4.24 1.18 27.36
C THR A 480 4.72 -0.04 28.17
N ILE A 481 5.88 0.08 28.84
CA ILE A 481 6.42 -0.98 29.73
C ILE A 481 5.41 -1.41 30.82
N ALA A 482 4.50 -0.51 31.23
CA ALA A 482 3.43 -0.84 32.16
C ALA A 482 2.27 -1.59 31.46
N GLU A 483 1.84 -1.11 30.29
CA GLU A 483 0.75 -1.71 29.50
C GLU A 483 1.07 -3.14 29.02
N ARG A 484 2.35 -3.46 28.74
CA ARG A 484 2.82 -4.82 28.38
C ARG A 484 2.52 -5.88 29.46
N LYS A 485 2.31 -5.48 30.72
CA LYS A 485 2.05 -6.38 31.85
C LYS A 485 0.59 -6.80 32.00
N ARG A 486 -0.33 -6.21 31.22
CA ARG A 486 -1.77 -6.52 31.26
C ARG A 486 -2.02 -7.95 30.80
N SER A 487 -2.89 -8.69 31.50
CA SER A 487 -3.22 -10.08 31.16
C SER A 487 -3.84 -10.24 29.77
N GLY A 488 -4.67 -9.28 29.34
CA GLY A 488 -5.21 -9.20 27.98
C GLY A 488 -4.15 -8.90 26.91
N GLY A 489 -3.04 -8.24 27.26
CA GLY A 489 -1.99 -7.80 26.35
C GLY A 489 -2.46 -6.75 25.33
N SER A 490 -1.79 -6.68 24.18
CA SER A 490 -2.09 -5.71 23.11
C SER A 490 -1.98 -6.30 21.71
N GLY A 491 -2.53 -5.59 20.73
CA GLY A 491 -2.50 -5.96 19.31
C GLY A 491 -2.45 -4.75 18.38
N VAL A 492 -2.53 -5.00 17.06
CA VAL A 492 -2.43 -3.99 16.01
C VAL A 492 -3.57 -4.14 14.98
N TYR A 493 -4.20 -3.03 14.60
CA TYR A 493 -5.01 -2.88 13.40
C TYR A 493 -4.25 -2.00 12.38
N TYR A 494 -3.99 -2.53 11.19
CA TYR A 494 -3.06 -1.97 10.21
C TYR A 494 -3.70 -1.87 8.81
N HIS A 495 -3.33 -0.85 8.02
CA HIS A 495 -3.97 -0.58 6.72
C HIS A 495 -3.03 -0.73 5.51
N ILE A 496 -3.40 -1.61 4.57
CA ILE A 496 -2.88 -1.59 3.19
C ILE A 496 -3.92 -1.16 2.14
N ASP A 497 -5.17 -0.99 2.55
CA ASP A 497 -6.24 -0.26 1.86
C ASP A 497 -6.91 0.73 2.85
N TYR A 498 -7.58 1.79 2.40
CA TYR A 498 -8.31 2.73 3.29
C TYR A 498 -9.24 3.72 2.57
N VAL A 499 -10.44 3.95 3.13
CA VAL A 499 -11.35 5.08 2.84
C VAL A 499 -11.28 6.19 3.89
N GLY A 500 -10.71 7.34 3.53
CA GLY A 500 -10.78 8.53 4.37
C GLY A 500 -9.78 9.64 3.99
N LEU A 501 -9.46 10.48 4.98
CA LEU A 501 -8.53 11.59 4.84
C LEU A 501 -7.05 11.15 4.96
N PRO A 502 -6.10 11.83 4.27
CA PRO A 502 -6.34 12.89 3.30
C PRO A 502 -6.94 12.46 1.94
N ARG A 503 -6.86 11.17 1.55
CA ARG A 503 -7.49 10.63 0.31
C ARG A 503 -7.66 9.09 0.43
N CYS A 504 -8.55 8.39 -0.30
CA CYS A 504 -8.74 6.92 -0.16
C CYS A 504 -7.84 6.01 -1.04
N TYR A 505 -6.94 5.14 -0.54
CA TYR A 505 -6.20 4.17 -1.41
C TYR A 505 -6.93 2.84 -1.51
N LYS A 506 -7.32 2.45 -2.73
CA LYS A 506 -8.36 1.43 -2.99
C LYS A 506 -8.14 0.52 -4.22
N TRP A 507 -7.05 0.70 -4.98
CA TRP A 507 -6.96 0.21 -6.38
C TRP A 507 -5.89 -0.85 -6.59
N ILE A 508 -4.62 -0.52 -6.32
CA ILE A 508 -3.48 -1.43 -6.49
C ILE A 508 -2.49 -1.27 -5.33
N THR A 509 -1.61 -2.26 -5.18
CA THR A 509 -0.56 -2.23 -4.14
C THR A 509 0.24 -0.91 -4.16
N SER A 510 0.34 -0.30 -2.98
CA SER A 510 0.93 1.02 -2.77
C SER A 510 1.67 1.14 -1.43
N SER A 511 2.01 0.01 -0.83
CA SER A 511 2.71 -0.12 0.44
C SER A 511 3.98 -0.95 0.23
N GLN A 512 4.96 -0.80 1.11
CA GLN A 512 6.24 -1.53 1.06
C GLN A 512 6.24 -2.65 2.11
N ILE A 513 6.75 -3.84 1.78
CA ILE A 513 6.92 -4.90 2.79
C ILE A 513 7.93 -4.48 3.86
N GLU A 514 8.91 -3.67 3.45
CA GLU A 514 9.92 -3.05 4.29
C GLU A 514 9.29 -2.10 5.32
N ARG A 515 8.24 -1.37 4.93
CA ARG A 515 7.49 -0.51 5.86
C ARG A 515 6.62 -1.33 6.81
N THR A 516 5.95 -2.36 6.30
CA THR A 516 5.15 -3.29 7.10
C THR A 516 6.02 -4.00 8.14
N TYR A 517 7.21 -4.48 7.75
CA TYR A 517 8.20 -5.05 8.66
C TYR A 517 8.68 -4.03 9.69
N GLU A 518 9.03 -2.81 9.27
CA GLU A 518 9.54 -1.75 10.14
C GLU A 518 8.55 -1.41 11.27
N GLN A 519 7.26 -1.29 10.94
CA GLN A 519 6.20 -1.05 11.91
C GLN A 519 5.88 -2.28 12.78
N LEU A 520 5.66 -3.45 12.17
CA LEU A 520 5.24 -4.65 12.90
C LEU A 520 6.37 -5.26 13.74
N SER A 521 7.64 -5.18 13.33
CA SER A 521 8.76 -5.58 14.18
C SER A 521 8.84 -4.74 15.46
N THR A 522 8.46 -3.46 15.40
CA THR A 522 8.30 -2.62 16.58
C THR A 522 7.16 -3.12 17.49
N ALA A 523 6.05 -3.59 16.91
CA ALA A 523 4.94 -4.20 17.66
C ALA A 523 5.36 -5.51 18.37
N VAL A 524 6.15 -6.36 17.70
CA VAL A 524 6.71 -7.59 18.28
C VAL A 524 7.62 -7.27 19.47
N THR A 525 8.57 -6.34 19.32
CA THR A 525 9.48 -5.95 20.42
C THR A 525 8.79 -5.27 21.61
N ARG A 526 7.48 -4.99 21.50
CA ARG A 526 6.67 -4.36 22.54
C ARG A 526 5.46 -5.20 22.93
N ASP A 527 5.50 -6.52 22.73
CA ASP A 527 4.46 -7.48 23.16
C ASP A 527 3.04 -7.20 22.62
N ALA A 528 2.91 -6.44 21.52
CA ALA A 528 1.64 -6.16 20.87
C ALA A 528 1.24 -7.28 19.90
N THR A 529 1.30 -8.53 20.36
CA THR A 529 1.20 -9.77 19.55
C THR A 529 -0.07 -10.59 19.83
N LYS A 530 -1.08 -10.04 20.52
CA LYS A 530 -2.31 -10.78 20.81
C LYS A 530 -3.24 -10.87 19.60
N ILE A 531 -3.50 -9.76 18.92
CA ILE A 531 -4.39 -9.70 17.76
C ILE A 531 -3.72 -8.81 16.71
N TRP A 532 -3.46 -9.31 15.51
CA TRP A 532 -3.12 -8.50 14.34
C TRP A 532 -4.24 -8.61 13.30
N VAL A 533 -4.78 -7.47 12.85
CA VAL A 533 -5.78 -7.37 11.79
C VAL A 533 -5.28 -6.44 10.68
N LEU A 534 -5.37 -6.89 9.44
CA LEU A 534 -5.01 -6.12 8.25
C LEU A 534 -6.27 -5.69 7.48
N ASN A 535 -6.50 -4.39 7.31
CA ASN A 535 -7.44 -3.92 6.28
C ASN A 535 -6.82 -4.18 4.91
N VAL A 536 -7.45 -5.08 4.14
CA VAL A 536 -7.04 -5.52 2.80
C VAL A 536 -7.99 -5.03 1.70
N GLY A 537 -8.93 -4.14 2.02
CA GLY A 537 -9.91 -3.66 1.05
C GLY A 537 -10.68 -4.81 0.40
N ASP A 538 -10.64 -4.81 -0.94
CA ASP A 538 -11.20 -5.83 -1.84
C ASP A 538 -10.43 -7.18 -1.88
N LEU A 539 -9.42 -7.39 -1.00
CA LEU A 539 -8.42 -8.48 -0.97
C LEU A 539 -7.47 -8.53 -2.18
N LYS A 540 -8.01 -8.52 -3.41
CA LYS A 540 -7.22 -8.39 -4.64
C LYS A 540 -7.06 -6.89 -4.97
N PRO A 541 -5.91 -6.41 -5.49
CA PRO A 541 -4.69 -7.15 -5.82
C PRO A 541 -3.61 -6.92 -4.74
N LEU A 542 -3.90 -7.30 -3.49
CA LEU A 542 -3.04 -7.10 -2.32
C LEU A 542 -2.51 -8.43 -1.74
N GLU A 543 -2.49 -9.49 -2.53
CA GLU A 543 -2.20 -10.87 -2.15
C GLU A 543 -0.82 -11.00 -1.49
N MET A 544 0.22 -10.51 -2.18
CA MET A 544 1.61 -10.61 -1.73
C MET A 544 1.86 -9.88 -0.39
N HIS A 545 1.23 -8.71 -0.19
CA HIS A 545 1.33 -7.97 1.07
C HIS A 545 0.55 -8.63 2.21
N THR A 546 -0.63 -9.19 1.88
CA THR A 546 -1.46 -9.95 2.82
C THR A 546 -0.73 -11.21 3.30
N GLU A 547 -0.06 -11.92 2.38
CA GLU A 547 0.77 -13.06 2.74
C GLU A 547 1.98 -12.65 3.59
N PHE A 548 2.71 -11.59 3.21
CA PHE A 548 3.85 -11.12 4.01
C PHE A 548 3.45 -10.82 5.46
N PHE A 549 2.30 -10.16 5.65
CA PHE A 549 1.73 -9.89 6.95
C PHE A 549 1.48 -11.17 7.76
N PHE A 550 0.84 -12.18 7.16
CA PHE A 550 0.55 -13.44 7.85
C PHE A 550 1.77 -14.31 8.11
N THR A 551 2.68 -14.43 7.14
CA THR A 551 3.90 -15.23 7.33
C THR A 551 4.79 -14.61 8.41
N TYR A 552 4.90 -13.27 8.46
CA TYR A 552 5.61 -12.59 9.54
C TYR A 552 4.89 -12.72 10.90
N ALA A 553 3.55 -12.67 10.93
CA ALA A 553 2.76 -12.88 12.14
C ALA A 553 2.82 -14.32 12.67
N TYR A 554 3.03 -15.30 11.78
CA TYR A 554 3.19 -16.71 12.12
C TYR A 554 4.55 -16.98 12.78
N ASP A 555 5.64 -16.57 12.13
CA ASP A 555 7.00 -16.64 12.67
C ASP A 555 7.78 -15.34 12.43
N THR A 556 7.89 -14.55 13.49
CA THR A 556 8.59 -13.26 13.51
C THR A 556 10.11 -13.37 13.45
N THR A 557 10.68 -14.58 13.61
CA THR A 557 12.13 -14.82 13.60
C THR A 557 12.72 -15.00 12.20
N LYS A 558 11.88 -15.35 11.21
CA LYS A 558 12.31 -15.65 9.82
C LYS A 558 12.84 -14.43 9.07
N TRP A 559 12.37 -13.23 9.41
CA TRP A 559 12.71 -11.99 8.70
C TRP A 559 13.44 -10.96 9.56
N ASN A 560 14.49 -10.39 8.95
CA ASN A 560 15.29 -9.28 9.45
C ASN A 560 15.49 -8.25 8.33
N PRO A 561 15.96 -7.02 8.63
CA PRO A 561 16.12 -5.97 7.62
C PRO A 561 17.00 -6.35 6.42
N GLN A 562 17.90 -7.32 6.54
CA GLN A 562 18.82 -7.71 5.48
C GLN A 562 18.28 -8.82 4.56
N ASN A 563 17.17 -9.51 4.92
CA ASN A 563 16.66 -10.65 4.15
C ASN A 563 15.23 -10.47 3.60
N LEU A 564 14.61 -9.29 3.70
CA LEU A 564 13.21 -9.06 3.29
C LEU A 564 12.93 -9.46 1.83
N ASN A 565 13.85 -9.21 0.90
CA ASN A 565 13.70 -9.62 -0.51
C ASN A 565 13.56 -11.14 -0.69
N SER A 566 14.12 -11.94 0.21
CA SER A 566 14.00 -13.41 0.15
C SER A 566 12.55 -13.90 0.26
N PHE A 567 11.65 -13.10 0.87
CA PHE A 567 10.21 -13.37 0.83
C PHE A 567 9.70 -13.34 -0.61
N VAL A 568 9.98 -12.25 -1.35
CA VAL A 568 9.49 -12.06 -2.72
C VAL A 568 10.16 -13.03 -3.69
N GLU A 569 11.42 -13.38 -3.48
CA GLU A 569 12.13 -14.40 -4.26
C GLU A 569 11.54 -15.80 -4.07
N ASN A 570 11.30 -16.21 -2.82
CA ASN A 570 10.68 -17.50 -2.51
C ASN A 570 9.23 -17.58 -3.02
N TRP A 571 8.49 -16.47 -2.92
CA TRP A 571 7.15 -16.29 -3.49
C TRP A 571 7.16 -16.45 -5.01
N ALA A 572 7.99 -15.67 -5.73
CA ALA A 572 8.10 -15.76 -7.18
C ALA A 572 8.53 -17.16 -7.66
N THR A 573 9.38 -17.85 -6.89
CA THR A 573 9.77 -19.24 -7.15
C THR A 573 8.57 -20.20 -6.95
N ARG A 574 7.79 -20.03 -5.88
CA ARG A 574 6.61 -20.86 -5.60
C ARG A 574 5.54 -20.70 -6.69
N GLU A 575 5.13 -19.47 -7.01
CA GLU A 575 3.98 -19.27 -7.90
C GLU A 575 4.33 -19.62 -9.35
N PHE A 576 5.47 -19.13 -9.83
CA PHE A 576 5.81 -19.17 -11.26
C PHE A 576 6.81 -20.27 -11.62
N GLY A 577 7.46 -20.90 -10.65
CA GLY A 577 8.53 -21.87 -10.88
C GLY A 577 9.80 -21.24 -11.46
N PHE A 578 10.04 -19.97 -11.15
CA PHE A 578 11.17 -19.19 -11.67
C PHE A 578 12.52 -19.66 -11.13
N SER A 579 13.57 -19.44 -11.92
CA SER A 579 14.95 -19.56 -11.46
C SER A 579 15.26 -18.48 -10.42
N SER A 580 16.29 -18.65 -9.59
CA SER A 580 16.70 -17.63 -8.60
C SER A 580 16.99 -16.27 -9.25
N SER A 581 17.50 -16.23 -10.49
CA SER A 581 17.72 -14.98 -11.23
C SER A 581 16.43 -14.31 -11.71
N ASP A 582 15.44 -15.10 -12.14
CA ASP A 582 14.13 -14.56 -12.55
C ASP A 582 13.32 -14.13 -11.31
N ALA A 583 13.40 -14.89 -10.21
CA ALA A 583 12.81 -14.55 -8.92
C ALA A 583 13.41 -13.26 -8.32
N ALA A 584 14.75 -13.08 -8.39
CA ALA A 584 15.40 -11.82 -8.03
C ALA A 584 14.99 -10.66 -8.95
N THR A 585 14.70 -10.93 -10.23
CA THR A 585 14.14 -9.94 -11.15
C THR A 585 12.71 -9.55 -10.75
N VAL A 586 11.86 -10.49 -10.33
CA VAL A 586 10.53 -10.21 -9.76
C VAL A 586 10.65 -9.38 -8.47
N ALA A 587 11.55 -9.75 -7.55
CA ALA A 587 11.81 -8.96 -6.34
C ALA A 587 12.23 -7.51 -6.67
N SER A 588 13.07 -7.31 -7.69
CA SER A 588 13.44 -5.98 -8.18
C SER A 588 12.26 -5.20 -8.77
N ILE A 589 11.40 -5.84 -9.57
CA ILE A 589 10.19 -5.22 -10.13
C ILE A 589 9.24 -4.80 -9.00
N ILE A 590 8.96 -5.71 -8.06
CA ILE A 590 8.06 -5.49 -6.92
C ILE A 590 8.59 -4.38 -6.01
N SER A 591 9.86 -4.41 -5.59
CA SER A 591 10.45 -3.35 -4.76
C SER A 591 10.39 -2.01 -5.49
N THR A 592 10.67 -1.98 -6.81
CA THR A 592 10.60 -0.75 -7.62
C THR A 592 9.18 -0.16 -7.69
N VAL A 593 8.15 -0.97 -7.99
CA VAL A 593 6.75 -0.48 -8.10
C VAL A 593 6.15 -0.14 -6.74
N THR A 594 6.40 -0.94 -5.71
CA THR A 594 5.88 -0.69 -4.36
C THR A 594 6.53 0.54 -3.72
N GLN A 595 7.85 0.72 -3.86
CA GLN A 595 8.52 1.95 -3.48
C GLN A 595 7.94 3.15 -4.25
N HIS A 596 7.75 3.01 -5.56
CA HIS A 596 7.16 4.07 -6.37
C HIS A 596 5.78 4.52 -5.87
N ASN A 597 4.86 3.56 -5.70
CA ASN A 597 3.50 3.82 -5.26
C ASN A 597 3.43 4.24 -3.77
N ALA A 598 4.45 3.93 -2.97
CA ALA A 598 4.61 4.44 -1.61
C ALA A 598 5.21 5.85 -1.54
N ARG A 599 5.96 6.33 -2.54
CA ARG A 599 6.42 7.73 -2.61
C ARG A 599 5.23 8.69 -2.65
N ARG A 600 4.19 8.32 -3.41
CA ARG A 600 2.89 9.01 -3.50
C ARG A 600 1.88 7.98 -4.00
N LYS A 601 0.82 7.74 -3.24
CA LYS A 601 -0.23 6.77 -3.61
C LYS A 601 -0.81 7.13 -5.00
N PRO A 602 -1.06 6.17 -5.92
CA PRO A 602 -1.39 6.43 -7.33
C PRO A 602 -2.40 7.56 -7.61
N ARG A 603 -3.56 7.55 -6.93
CA ARG A 603 -4.62 8.58 -7.02
C ARG A 603 -4.22 10.02 -6.64
N ALA A 604 -3.08 10.18 -5.97
CA ALA A 604 -2.62 11.44 -5.38
C ALA A 604 -1.52 12.09 -6.24
N LEU A 605 -1.32 11.57 -7.46
CA LEU A 605 -0.59 12.22 -8.53
C LEU A 605 -1.41 13.38 -9.10
N GLU A 606 -0.72 14.46 -9.45
CA GLU A 606 -1.30 15.71 -9.92
C GLU A 606 -0.51 16.22 -11.13
N HIS A 607 -1.17 16.99 -12.00
CA HIS A 607 -0.71 17.29 -13.35
C HIS A 607 0.30 18.45 -13.45
N ASP A 608 0.70 19.06 -12.33
CA ASP A 608 1.57 20.26 -12.33
C ASP A 608 3.05 19.95 -12.04
N ASP A 609 3.41 18.73 -11.64
CA ASP A 609 4.75 18.39 -11.16
C ASP A 609 5.56 17.56 -12.16
N VAL A 610 6.23 18.26 -13.08
CA VAL A 610 7.18 17.70 -14.06
C VAL A 610 8.43 17.10 -13.38
N GLN A 611 8.69 17.41 -12.10
CA GLN A 611 9.87 16.97 -11.34
C GLN A 611 9.63 15.65 -10.59
N ARG A 612 8.48 14.98 -10.77
CA ARG A 612 8.24 13.64 -10.20
C ARG A 612 9.14 12.59 -10.87
N PRO A 613 9.96 11.85 -10.11
CA PRO A 613 10.79 10.80 -10.69
C PRO A 613 9.92 9.66 -11.22
N GLN A 614 10.25 9.20 -12.42
CA GLN A 614 9.49 8.19 -13.14
C GLN A 614 9.70 6.78 -12.56
N LEU A 615 8.66 5.96 -12.59
CA LEU A 615 8.78 4.51 -12.49
C LEU A 615 9.58 4.03 -13.72
N PRO A 616 10.73 3.36 -13.57
CA PRO A 616 11.57 3.02 -14.71
C PRO A 616 10.84 2.07 -15.69
N ARG A 617 10.80 2.45 -16.98
CA ARG A 617 10.26 1.58 -18.05
C ARG A 617 10.86 0.17 -18.04
N ALA A 618 12.15 0.07 -17.69
CA ALA A 618 12.87 -1.19 -17.53
C ALA A 618 12.18 -2.20 -16.58
N ALA A 619 11.44 -1.74 -15.56
CA ALA A 619 10.66 -2.64 -14.70
C ALA A 619 9.45 -3.25 -15.42
N GLY A 620 8.75 -2.45 -16.23
CA GLY A 620 7.69 -2.93 -17.11
C GLY A 620 8.22 -3.83 -18.22
N ASP A 621 9.32 -3.44 -18.88
CA ASP A 621 9.97 -4.23 -19.93
C ASP A 621 10.45 -5.59 -19.39
N ALA A 622 11.02 -5.61 -18.18
CA ALA A 622 11.42 -6.85 -17.50
C ALA A 622 10.20 -7.72 -17.14
N SER A 623 9.11 -7.13 -16.65
CA SER A 623 7.87 -7.84 -16.37
C SER A 623 7.27 -8.47 -17.64
N THR A 624 7.15 -7.71 -18.73
CA THR A 624 6.68 -8.20 -20.03
C THR A 624 7.57 -9.31 -20.59
N LYS A 625 8.89 -9.21 -20.40
CA LYS A 625 9.85 -10.27 -20.77
C LYS A 625 9.60 -11.56 -19.99
N LEU A 626 9.37 -11.47 -18.68
CA LEU A 626 9.07 -12.63 -17.83
C LEU A 626 7.73 -13.25 -18.19
N TYR A 627 6.67 -12.45 -18.36
CA TYR A 627 5.35 -12.93 -18.80
C TYR A 627 5.40 -13.70 -20.13
N ASN A 628 6.12 -13.18 -21.11
CA ASN A 628 6.31 -13.83 -22.41
C ASN A 628 7.19 -15.09 -22.35
N SER A 629 7.86 -15.36 -21.22
CA SER A 629 8.64 -16.60 -20.99
C SER A 629 7.85 -17.71 -20.31
N LEU A 630 6.71 -17.39 -19.70
CA LEU A 630 5.84 -18.33 -19.01
C LEU A 630 4.97 -19.14 -19.97
N SER A 631 4.49 -20.31 -19.51
CA SER A 631 3.45 -21.03 -20.22
C SER A 631 2.11 -20.29 -20.12
N SER A 632 1.24 -20.46 -21.11
CA SER A 632 -0.11 -19.85 -21.12
C SER A 632 -0.95 -20.19 -19.89
N ALA A 633 -0.72 -21.34 -19.24
CA ALA A 633 -1.37 -21.70 -17.98
C ALA A 633 -0.87 -20.90 -16.77
N SER A 634 0.38 -20.41 -16.77
CA SER A 634 0.94 -19.58 -15.70
C SER A 634 0.85 -18.07 -15.97
N GLN A 635 0.50 -17.68 -17.20
CA GLN A 635 0.37 -16.28 -17.61
C GLN A 635 -0.71 -15.50 -16.83
N PRO A 636 -1.94 -16.00 -16.62
CA PRO A 636 -2.96 -15.28 -15.84
C PRO A 636 -2.48 -14.88 -14.44
N ALA A 637 -1.93 -15.83 -13.68
CA ALA A 637 -1.38 -15.59 -12.35
C ALA A 637 -0.26 -14.52 -12.35
N PHE A 638 0.66 -14.56 -13.31
CA PHE A 638 1.72 -13.55 -13.41
C PHE A 638 1.19 -12.19 -13.87
N PHE A 639 0.17 -12.19 -14.73
CA PHE A 639 -0.50 -10.98 -15.17
C PHE A 639 -1.08 -10.24 -13.96
N GLU A 640 -1.94 -10.91 -13.18
CA GLU A 640 -2.62 -10.25 -12.06
C GLU A 640 -1.69 -9.92 -10.88
N LEU A 641 -0.71 -10.79 -10.55
CA LEU A 641 0.16 -10.63 -9.38
C LEU A 641 1.38 -9.73 -9.59
N VAL A 642 1.89 -9.59 -10.83
CA VAL A 642 3.14 -8.87 -11.12
C VAL A 642 2.98 -7.85 -12.23
N GLN A 643 2.47 -8.24 -13.40
CA GLN A 643 2.49 -7.39 -14.60
C GLN A 643 1.47 -6.27 -14.55
N HIS A 644 0.22 -6.55 -14.19
CA HIS A 644 -0.83 -5.55 -14.11
C HIS A 644 -0.47 -4.43 -13.12
N PRO A 645 -0.06 -4.70 -11.86
CA PRO A 645 0.37 -3.64 -10.94
C PRO A 645 1.48 -2.74 -11.48
N VAL A 646 2.50 -3.29 -12.18
CA VAL A 646 3.59 -2.46 -12.74
C VAL A 646 3.17 -1.72 -14.01
N GLN A 647 2.42 -2.34 -14.91
CA GLN A 647 1.97 -1.69 -16.16
C GLN A 647 0.92 -0.61 -15.89
N ALA A 648 -0.05 -0.85 -14.99
CA ALA A 648 -1.04 0.14 -14.59
C ALA A 648 -0.38 1.34 -13.88
N SER A 649 0.58 1.08 -12.98
CA SER A 649 1.38 2.15 -12.36
C SER A 649 2.18 2.95 -13.39
N LEU A 650 2.77 2.28 -14.40
CA LEU A 650 3.49 2.94 -15.51
C LEU A 650 2.55 3.76 -16.39
N ALA A 651 1.34 3.27 -16.70
CA ALA A 651 0.36 3.96 -17.53
C ALA A 651 -0.11 5.25 -16.85
N LEU A 652 -0.65 5.14 -15.62
CA LEU A 652 -1.14 6.26 -14.84
C LEU A 652 -0.05 7.31 -14.60
N GLN A 653 1.16 6.90 -14.19
CA GLN A 653 2.21 7.85 -13.87
C GLN A 653 2.76 8.57 -15.12
N HIS A 654 2.97 7.85 -16.22
CA HIS A 654 3.35 8.48 -17.47
C HIS A 654 2.24 9.40 -18.02
N MET A 655 0.96 9.10 -17.76
CA MET A 655 -0.15 9.96 -18.16
C MET A 655 -0.07 11.31 -17.44
N TYR A 656 0.06 11.33 -16.11
CA TYR A 656 0.20 12.58 -15.36
C TYR A 656 1.48 13.36 -15.72
N ILE A 657 2.60 12.68 -15.97
CA ILE A 657 3.85 13.34 -16.39
C ILE A 657 3.75 13.88 -17.82
N ALA A 658 3.11 13.16 -18.75
CA ALA A 658 2.85 13.66 -20.09
C ALA A 658 1.89 14.86 -20.06
N ALA A 659 0.90 14.88 -19.15
CA ALA A 659 0.04 16.05 -18.93
C ALA A 659 0.83 17.24 -18.37
N ALA A 660 1.75 17.01 -17.42
CA ALA A 660 2.61 18.07 -16.88
C ALA A 660 3.55 18.65 -17.95
N ILE A 661 4.17 17.80 -18.77
CA ILE A 661 5.02 18.24 -19.89
C ILE A 661 4.17 18.94 -20.97
N ASN A 662 2.97 18.46 -21.27
CA ASN A 662 2.03 19.12 -22.18
C ASN A 662 1.74 20.57 -21.73
N ASN A 663 1.37 20.76 -20.45
CA ASN A 663 1.08 22.08 -19.89
C ASN A 663 2.33 22.98 -19.89
N LEU A 664 3.50 22.45 -19.53
CA LEU A 664 4.79 23.17 -19.61
C LEU A 664 5.13 23.59 -21.05
N ARG A 665 4.99 22.70 -22.03
CA ARG A 665 5.25 22.99 -23.46
C ARG A 665 4.25 23.98 -24.05
N ALA A 666 3.00 23.98 -23.56
CA ALA A 666 2.00 24.97 -23.93
C ALA A 666 2.37 26.37 -23.39
N ILE A 667 2.82 26.47 -22.14
CA ILE A 667 3.38 27.71 -21.55
C ILE A 667 4.59 28.20 -22.36
N GLN A 668 5.45 27.29 -22.80
CA GLN A 668 6.64 27.58 -23.62
C GLN A 668 6.32 27.90 -25.10
N TYR A 669 5.03 27.87 -25.46
CA TYR A 669 4.50 28.10 -26.82
C TYR A 669 5.13 27.18 -27.88
N SER A 670 5.38 25.92 -27.51
CA SER A 670 5.92 24.87 -28.38
C SER A 670 4.82 23.98 -28.93
N VAL A 671 4.86 23.68 -30.22
CA VAL A 671 3.94 22.75 -30.90
C VAL A 671 4.11 21.31 -30.36
N ALA A 672 5.25 20.99 -29.73
CA ALA A 672 5.48 19.71 -29.05
C ALA A 672 4.43 19.40 -27.97
N ALA A 673 3.76 20.41 -27.39
CA ALA A 673 2.63 20.20 -26.49
C ALA A 673 1.57 19.24 -27.08
N ASN A 674 1.29 19.34 -28.38
CA ASN A 674 0.28 18.51 -29.06
C ASN A 674 0.67 17.02 -29.10
N MET A 675 1.96 16.71 -29.17
CA MET A 675 2.46 15.32 -29.08
C MET A 675 2.17 14.74 -27.70
N TYR A 676 2.48 15.50 -26.65
CA TYR A 676 2.19 15.09 -25.27
C TYR A 676 0.70 14.99 -24.97
N LYS A 677 -0.14 15.84 -25.59
CA LYS A 677 -1.61 15.68 -25.55
C LYS A 677 -2.03 14.29 -26.06
N THR A 678 -1.57 13.90 -27.26
CA THR A 678 -1.89 12.57 -27.82
C THR A 678 -1.28 11.44 -26.99
N GLN A 679 -0.13 11.66 -26.35
CA GLN A 679 0.42 10.69 -25.41
C GLN A 679 -0.47 10.49 -24.18
N VAL A 680 -1.05 11.55 -23.62
CA VAL A 680 -2.04 11.47 -22.52
C VAL A 680 -3.28 10.71 -22.96
N GLU A 681 -3.83 11.03 -24.14
CA GLU A 681 -5.01 10.35 -24.71
C GLU A 681 -4.77 8.84 -24.89
N ASN A 682 -3.59 8.46 -25.40
CA ASN A 682 -3.23 7.05 -25.58
C ASN A 682 -3.01 6.33 -24.23
N LEU A 683 -2.38 6.97 -23.25
CA LEU A 683 -2.13 6.36 -21.94
C LEU A 683 -3.42 6.19 -21.13
N PHE A 684 -4.39 7.11 -21.27
CA PHE A 684 -5.73 6.96 -20.70
C PHE A 684 -6.51 5.80 -21.33
N ALA A 685 -6.30 5.51 -22.62
CA ALA A 685 -6.84 4.30 -23.24
C ALA A 685 -6.13 3.02 -22.75
N THR A 686 -4.79 3.04 -22.64
CA THR A 686 -4.00 1.90 -22.12
C THR A 686 -4.38 1.52 -20.69
N ASP A 687 -4.71 2.50 -19.85
CA ASP A 687 -5.20 2.32 -18.49
C ASP A 687 -6.48 1.46 -18.46
N PHE A 688 -7.46 1.78 -19.32
CA PHE A 688 -8.67 0.97 -19.51
C PHE A 688 -8.42 -0.38 -20.20
N ASP A 689 -7.49 -0.45 -21.16
CA ASP A 689 -7.15 -1.72 -21.82
C ASP A 689 -6.61 -2.76 -20.81
N LEU A 690 -5.81 -2.30 -19.82
CA LEU A 690 -5.31 -3.12 -18.72
C LEU A 690 -6.41 -3.56 -17.74
N GLU A 691 -7.34 -2.66 -17.41
CA GLU A 691 -8.54 -2.96 -16.60
C GLU A 691 -9.38 -4.06 -17.27
N ASN A 692 -9.65 -3.89 -18.57
CA ASN A 692 -10.42 -4.85 -19.37
C ASN A 692 -9.68 -6.20 -19.55
N GLU A 693 -8.35 -6.21 -19.72
CA GLU A 693 -7.59 -7.47 -19.73
C GLU A 693 -7.75 -8.22 -18.40
N TYR A 694 -7.62 -7.52 -17.26
CA TYR A 694 -7.84 -8.10 -15.94
C TYR A 694 -9.26 -8.66 -15.75
N HIS A 695 -10.27 -7.97 -16.28
CA HIS A 695 -11.67 -8.42 -16.20
C HIS A 695 -11.99 -9.59 -17.14
N THR A 696 -11.16 -9.88 -18.16
CA THR A 696 -11.46 -10.87 -19.20
C THR A 696 -10.60 -12.13 -19.14
N ILE A 697 -9.48 -12.15 -18.40
CA ILE A 697 -8.70 -13.38 -18.19
C ILE A 697 -9.56 -14.51 -17.60
N LEU A 698 -9.29 -15.74 -18.07
CA LEU A 698 -9.94 -16.98 -17.63
C LEU A 698 -11.48 -16.91 -17.69
N ASP A 699 -12.01 -16.54 -18.86
CA ASP A 699 -13.44 -16.38 -19.14
C ASP A 699 -14.14 -15.42 -18.16
N GLY A 700 -13.44 -14.33 -17.81
CA GLY A 700 -13.92 -13.29 -16.92
C GLY A 700 -13.96 -13.68 -15.44
N LYS A 701 -13.04 -14.56 -15.00
CA LYS A 701 -12.99 -15.04 -13.61
C LYS A 701 -12.94 -13.90 -12.59
N TRP A 702 -12.25 -12.80 -12.92
CA TRP A 702 -12.01 -11.63 -12.07
C TRP A 702 -12.70 -10.35 -12.55
N VAL A 703 -13.80 -10.48 -13.30
CA VAL A 703 -14.65 -9.33 -13.68
C VAL A 703 -14.99 -8.44 -12.47
N HIS A 704 -15.01 -7.13 -12.65
CA HIS A 704 -15.20 -6.10 -11.62
C HIS A 704 -14.04 -5.85 -10.63
N MET A 705 -13.03 -6.72 -10.52
CA MET A 705 -11.98 -6.55 -9.51
C MET A 705 -11.13 -5.27 -9.69
N MET A 706 -11.12 -4.68 -10.89
CA MET A 706 -10.43 -3.41 -11.18
C MET A 706 -11.38 -2.20 -11.38
N ASP A 707 -12.69 -2.31 -11.07
CA ASP A 707 -13.70 -1.24 -11.24
C ASP A 707 -13.43 0.04 -10.42
N GLN A 708 -12.45 0.04 -9.52
CA GLN A 708 -12.17 1.16 -8.64
C GLN A 708 -11.58 2.35 -9.40
N THR A 709 -12.34 3.44 -9.49
CA THR A 709 -11.90 4.72 -10.04
C THR A 709 -10.67 5.26 -9.31
N HIS A 710 -9.66 5.68 -10.06
CA HIS A 710 -8.32 6.00 -9.54
C HIS A 710 -7.70 7.26 -10.18
N SER A 711 -8.37 7.87 -11.16
CA SER A 711 -8.01 9.18 -11.74
C SER A 711 -9.11 10.24 -11.52
N GLY A 712 -8.75 11.53 -11.55
CA GLY A 712 -9.70 12.64 -11.44
C GLY A 712 -10.21 12.97 -10.03
N TYR A 713 -9.45 12.68 -8.97
CA TYR A 713 -9.84 12.99 -7.59
C TYR A 713 -9.75 14.51 -7.30
N GLU A 714 -10.87 15.13 -6.94
CA GLU A 714 -10.95 16.54 -6.52
C GLU A 714 -10.83 16.75 -5.00
N TYR A 715 -11.12 15.70 -4.22
CA TYR A 715 -11.08 15.72 -2.75
C TYR A 715 -10.66 14.36 -2.20
N TRP A 716 -10.99 14.05 -0.94
CA TRP A 716 -10.52 12.84 -0.28
C TRP A 716 -11.10 11.55 -0.88
N LYS A 717 -12.38 11.57 -1.28
CA LYS A 717 -13.11 10.41 -1.83
C LYS A 717 -12.89 10.29 -3.35
N GLN A 718 -13.13 9.09 -3.88
CA GLN A 718 -13.01 8.79 -5.30
C GLN A 718 -13.99 9.56 -6.19
N SER A 719 -13.54 9.83 -7.41
CA SER A 719 -14.35 10.27 -8.54
C SER A 719 -15.42 9.23 -8.90
N GLN A 720 -16.50 9.65 -9.54
CA GLN A 720 -17.57 8.74 -10.00
C GLN A 720 -17.26 8.05 -11.35
N SER A 721 -16.15 8.44 -11.99
CA SER A 721 -15.59 7.82 -13.18
C SER A 721 -14.11 8.21 -13.28
N ASN A 722 -13.31 7.44 -14.02
CA ASN A 722 -11.96 7.85 -14.38
C ASN A 722 -12.01 9.08 -15.30
N VAL A 723 -11.18 10.09 -15.03
CA VAL A 723 -11.16 11.36 -15.77
C VAL A 723 -9.73 11.66 -16.23
N MET A 724 -9.57 11.74 -17.56
CA MET A 724 -8.29 12.09 -18.19
C MET A 724 -7.80 13.46 -17.69
N PRO A 725 -6.51 13.62 -17.32
CA PRO A 725 -5.94 14.89 -16.89
C PRO A 725 -6.11 16.02 -17.94
N ALA A 726 -6.21 17.27 -17.46
CA ALA A 726 -6.36 18.43 -18.31
C ALA A 726 -5.11 18.65 -19.20
N VAL A 727 -5.36 18.84 -20.51
CA VAL A 727 -4.33 19.03 -21.54
C VAL A 727 -4.64 20.22 -22.43
N GLN A 728 -3.59 20.90 -22.88
CA GLN A 728 -3.64 22.07 -23.76
C GLN A 728 -3.20 21.71 -25.19
N ALA A 729 -3.55 22.57 -26.15
CA ALA A 729 -3.11 22.46 -27.54
C ALA A 729 -2.57 23.79 -28.06
N VAL A 730 -1.44 23.74 -28.78
CA VAL A 730 -0.79 24.89 -29.43
C VAL A 730 -1.12 24.88 -30.92
N GLN A 731 -1.42 26.05 -31.50
CA GLN A 731 -1.88 26.17 -32.89
C GLN A 731 -0.75 25.88 -33.90
N ALA A 732 -0.58 24.60 -34.26
CA ALA A 732 0.47 24.11 -35.15
C ALA A 732 0.48 24.77 -36.55
N LYS A 733 -0.66 25.26 -37.05
CA LYS A 733 -0.75 25.89 -38.38
C LYS A 733 -0.35 27.37 -38.38
N LYS A 734 -0.06 27.97 -37.22
CA LYS A 734 0.32 29.38 -37.09
C LYS A 734 1.77 29.47 -36.60
N GLN A 735 2.57 30.29 -37.28
CA GLN A 735 3.92 30.57 -36.83
C GLN A 735 3.91 31.39 -35.53
N ASN A 736 4.65 30.95 -34.51
CA ASN A 736 4.91 31.71 -33.30
C ASN A 736 5.61 33.04 -33.65
N LEU A 737 5.24 34.12 -32.97
CA LEU A 737 5.77 35.47 -33.17
C LEU A 737 7.30 35.53 -33.04
N ALA A 738 7.89 34.70 -32.19
CA ALA A 738 9.34 34.65 -31.99
C ALA A 738 10.10 33.84 -33.06
N GLY A 739 9.40 33.12 -33.94
CA GLY A 739 9.98 32.35 -35.05
C GLY A 739 9.73 30.84 -34.99
N PRO A 740 10.31 30.09 -35.96
CA PRO A 740 10.10 28.65 -36.13
C PRO A 740 10.74 27.75 -35.08
N MET A 741 11.86 28.15 -34.48
CA MET A 741 12.51 27.42 -33.39
C MET A 741 12.08 27.96 -32.01
N ARG A 742 11.89 27.03 -31.07
CA ARG A 742 11.86 27.27 -29.62
C ARG A 742 13.04 26.52 -28.99
N ILE A 743 13.71 27.14 -28.03
CA ILE A 743 14.77 26.56 -27.18
C ILE A 743 14.27 26.64 -25.74
N THR A 744 14.16 25.51 -25.07
CA THR A 744 13.85 25.46 -23.62
C THR A 744 15.05 24.88 -22.89
N ILE A 745 15.46 25.49 -21.78
CA ILE A 745 16.58 24.99 -20.98
C ILE A 745 16.07 24.21 -19.76
N GLU A 746 16.89 23.27 -19.30
CA GLU A 746 16.68 22.50 -18.08
C GLU A 746 16.29 23.40 -16.88
N GLY A 747 15.23 23.01 -16.17
CA GLY A 747 14.77 23.71 -14.97
C GLY A 747 14.07 25.06 -15.21
N SER A 748 13.77 25.45 -16.46
CA SER A 748 13.06 26.71 -16.77
C SER A 748 11.66 26.49 -17.33
N MET A 749 10.73 27.39 -16.96
CA MET A 749 9.42 27.54 -17.59
C MET A 749 9.46 28.44 -18.84
N GLY A 750 10.55 29.20 -19.05
CA GLY A 750 10.73 30.09 -20.19
C GLY A 750 11.14 29.37 -21.48
N ALA A 751 11.10 30.10 -22.60
CA ALA A 751 11.41 29.55 -23.92
C ALA A 751 11.88 30.62 -24.92
N TRP A 752 13.06 30.39 -25.52
CA TRP A 752 13.78 31.36 -26.33
C TRP A 752 13.76 31.02 -27.84
N PRO A 753 13.95 31.99 -28.73
CA PRO A 753 13.93 33.42 -28.45
C PRO A 753 12.50 33.84 -28.05
N GLY A 754 12.33 34.91 -27.29
CA GLY A 754 11.00 35.31 -26.82
C GLY A 754 11.06 35.99 -25.46
N ASP A 755 10.05 36.82 -25.21
CA ASP A 755 9.94 37.64 -24.02
C ASP A 755 8.65 37.27 -23.27
N ASP A 756 8.81 36.69 -22.08
CA ASP A 756 7.72 36.46 -21.14
C ASP A 756 8.24 36.45 -19.70
N LYS A 757 7.30 36.45 -18.75
CA LYS A 757 7.57 36.47 -17.30
C LYS A 757 8.35 35.25 -16.77
N TYR A 758 8.49 34.19 -17.57
CA TYR A 758 9.23 32.97 -17.22
C TYR A 758 10.64 32.95 -17.83
N SER A 759 10.84 33.71 -18.90
CA SER A 759 12.12 33.87 -19.60
C SER A 759 13.01 34.92 -18.93
N CYS A 760 12.43 35.97 -18.34
CA CYS A 760 13.16 36.89 -17.47
C CYS A 760 12.23 37.71 -16.55
N ALA A 761 12.79 38.27 -15.47
CA ALA A 761 12.02 39.03 -14.47
C ALA A 761 11.36 40.31 -15.00
N SER A 762 11.90 40.94 -16.05
CA SER A 762 11.29 42.09 -16.74
C SER A 762 10.16 41.71 -17.70
N GLY A 763 10.00 40.42 -18.03
CA GLY A 763 9.06 39.92 -19.03
C GLY A 763 9.23 40.49 -20.44
N THR A 764 10.30 41.24 -20.69
CA THR A 764 10.56 42.06 -21.89
C THR A 764 12.06 42.24 -22.08
N SER A 765 12.53 42.23 -23.34
CA SER A 765 13.94 42.25 -23.71
C SER A 765 14.78 41.21 -22.97
N CYS A 766 14.27 39.97 -22.89
CA CYS A 766 14.92 38.88 -22.19
C CYS A 766 16.22 38.49 -22.90
N GLY A 767 17.32 38.52 -22.14
CA GLY A 767 18.61 38.05 -22.62
C GLY A 767 18.64 36.53 -22.84
N SER A 768 19.79 36.05 -23.30
CA SER A 768 20.06 34.61 -23.37
C SER A 768 19.90 33.92 -22.02
N PRO A 769 19.31 32.70 -21.99
CA PRO A 769 19.26 31.90 -20.77
C PRO A 769 20.67 31.56 -20.29
N VAL A 770 20.87 31.58 -18.97
CA VAL A 770 22.13 31.21 -18.32
C VAL A 770 21.94 29.88 -17.59
N THR A 771 22.87 28.96 -17.76
CA THR A 771 22.96 27.68 -17.04
C THR A 771 24.32 27.54 -16.35
N THR A 772 24.35 26.83 -15.23
CA THR A 772 25.56 26.53 -14.46
C THR A 772 25.88 25.04 -14.56
N LEU A 773 27.17 24.69 -14.56
CA LEU A 773 27.64 23.33 -14.36
C LEU A 773 28.99 23.35 -13.64
N ASP A 774 29.20 22.41 -12.73
CA ASP A 774 30.51 22.15 -12.10
C ASP A 774 30.91 20.67 -12.22
N ASN A 775 32.18 20.37 -11.96
CA ASN A 775 32.77 19.04 -12.13
C ASN A 775 32.34 18.01 -11.08
N TYR A 776 31.54 18.41 -10.08
CA TYR A 776 30.96 17.51 -9.08
C TYR A 776 29.44 17.33 -9.25
N ASN A 777 28.87 17.84 -10.34
CA ASN A 777 27.45 17.66 -10.62
C ASN A 777 27.13 16.18 -10.88
N PRO A 778 26.16 15.57 -10.17
CA PRO A 778 25.84 14.13 -10.28
C PRO A 778 25.48 13.62 -11.68
N PHE A 779 24.98 14.49 -12.57
CA PHE A 779 24.67 14.13 -13.96
C PHE A 779 25.84 14.39 -14.93
N GLY A 780 26.81 15.22 -14.55
CA GLY A 780 27.95 15.62 -15.39
C GLY A 780 27.59 16.42 -16.66
N ASN A 781 26.33 16.82 -16.82
CA ASN A 781 25.82 17.51 -18.00
C ASN A 781 24.61 18.40 -17.68
N ARG A 782 24.16 19.14 -18.71
CA ARG A 782 22.89 19.88 -18.76
C ARG A 782 22.20 19.60 -20.09
N TYR A 783 20.94 20.00 -20.24
CA TYR A 783 20.27 19.97 -21.55
C TYR A 783 19.51 21.24 -21.94
N PHE A 784 19.26 21.35 -23.24
CA PHE A 784 18.21 22.18 -23.82
C PHE A 784 17.41 21.36 -24.83
N ASP A 785 16.12 21.66 -24.99
CA ASP A 785 15.26 21.04 -25.99
C ASP A 785 15.02 22.02 -27.15
N VAL A 786 15.35 21.59 -28.37
CA VAL A 786 15.04 22.29 -29.62
C VAL A 786 13.67 21.82 -30.08
N SER A 787 12.68 22.70 -30.16
CA SER A 787 11.31 22.32 -30.54
C SER A 787 10.65 23.28 -31.53
N SER A 788 9.56 22.83 -32.15
CA SER A 788 8.82 23.60 -33.15
C SER A 788 7.98 24.72 -32.53
N GLY A 789 8.12 25.92 -33.07
CA GLY A 789 7.24 27.06 -32.85
C GLY A 789 6.17 27.24 -33.94
N GLY A 790 5.99 26.32 -34.89
CA GLY A 790 5.00 26.50 -35.97
C GLY A 790 5.06 25.47 -37.10
N PRO A 791 4.45 25.77 -38.26
CA PRO A 791 4.35 24.83 -39.37
C PRO A 791 5.63 24.74 -40.23
N ALA A 792 6.54 25.71 -40.13
CA ALA A 792 7.74 25.74 -40.97
C ALA A 792 8.82 24.76 -40.46
N PRO A 793 9.18 23.72 -41.24
CA PRO A 793 10.26 22.81 -40.85
C PRO A 793 11.63 23.51 -40.95
N PHE A 794 12.59 23.05 -40.14
CA PHE A 794 13.94 23.60 -40.13
C PHE A 794 14.99 22.53 -39.80
N THR A 795 16.18 22.68 -40.38
CA THR A 795 17.39 22.05 -39.83
C THR A 795 18.00 22.99 -38.79
N TRP A 796 18.72 22.44 -37.81
CA TRP A 796 19.44 23.23 -36.81
C TRP A 796 20.86 22.70 -36.60
N ALA A 797 21.76 23.58 -36.15
CA ALA A 797 23.10 23.24 -35.71
C ALA A 797 23.42 23.97 -34.40
N ALA A 798 24.01 23.27 -33.44
CA ALA A 798 24.53 23.81 -32.20
C ALA A 798 26.05 23.91 -32.27
N THR A 799 26.59 25.08 -31.98
CA THR A 799 28.03 25.35 -31.92
C THR A 799 28.38 26.06 -30.62
N SER A 800 29.64 26.00 -30.20
CA SER A 800 30.15 26.75 -29.05
C SER A 800 31.30 27.65 -29.49
N ASN A 801 31.51 28.77 -28.79
CA ASN A 801 32.67 29.64 -29.00
C ASN A 801 33.97 29.09 -28.39
N VAL A 802 33.91 27.92 -27.73
CA VAL A 802 35.04 27.25 -27.05
C VAL A 802 35.07 25.76 -27.36
N SER A 803 36.26 25.14 -27.30
CA SER A 803 36.48 23.71 -27.59
C SER A 803 36.01 22.75 -26.50
N TRP A 804 35.86 23.24 -25.26
CA TRP A 804 35.60 22.38 -24.11
C TRP A 804 34.12 22.02 -23.89
N VAL A 805 33.18 22.60 -24.65
CA VAL A 805 31.77 22.16 -24.64
C VAL A 805 31.58 20.99 -25.60
N LYS A 806 31.09 19.87 -25.10
CA LYS A 806 30.76 18.67 -25.87
C LYS A 806 29.24 18.51 -25.94
N PHE A 807 28.70 18.20 -27.11
CA PHE A 807 27.25 18.01 -27.34
C PHE A 807 26.95 16.54 -27.62
N SER A 808 25.78 16.04 -27.16
CA SER A 808 25.25 14.74 -27.59
C SER A 808 24.78 14.77 -29.04
N LEU A 809 24.30 15.93 -29.51
CA LEU A 809 23.88 16.21 -30.88
C LEU A 809 24.32 17.63 -31.26
N SER A 810 25.15 17.76 -32.29
CA SER A 810 25.59 19.06 -32.82
C SER A 810 24.71 19.59 -33.95
N SER A 811 23.78 18.78 -34.47
CA SER A 811 22.80 19.19 -35.48
C SER A 811 21.60 18.24 -35.50
N GLY A 812 20.52 18.68 -36.15
CA GLY A 812 19.30 17.90 -36.29
C GLY A 812 18.26 18.58 -37.18
N SER A 813 17.02 18.10 -37.12
CA SER A 813 15.90 18.64 -37.90
C SER A 813 14.59 18.54 -37.13
N ILE A 814 13.77 19.58 -37.27
CA ILE A 814 12.44 19.71 -36.69
C ILE A 814 11.43 19.81 -37.82
N SER A 815 10.36 19.02 -37.73
CA SER A 815 9.34 18.84 -38.76
C SER A 815 8.02 18.39 -38.14
N SER A 816 6.98 18.15 -38.96
CA SER A 816 5.71 17.58 -38.48
C SER A 816 5.84 16.18 -37.88
N SER A 817 6.88 15.41 -38.22
CA SER A 817 7.15 14.08 -37.64
C SER A 817 8.11 14.11 -36.44
N THR A 818 8.79 15.23 -36.21
CA THR A 818 9.78 15.40 -35.14
C THR A 818 9.64 16.81 -34.58
N LEU A 819 8.78 16.97 -33.58
CA LEU A 819 8.42 18.29 -33.03
C LEU A 819 9.40 18.80 -31.97
N GLU A 820 10.25 17.94 -31.42
CA GLU A 820 11.22 18.25 -30.37
C GLU A 820 12.45 17.32 -30.44
N GLN A 821 13.63 17.83 -30.10
CA GLN A 821 14.87 17.08 -29.92
C GLN A 821 15.65 17.61 -28.71
N ARG A 822 16.01 16.72 -27.77
CA ARG A 822 16.86 17.06 -26.62
C ARG A 822 18.34 17.06 -27.00
N VAL A 823 19.06 18.10 -26.60
CA VAL A 823 20.51 18.22 -26.73
C VAL A 823 21.14 18.30 -25.35
N PHE A 824 21.86 17.26 -24.97
CA PHE A 824 22.71 17.31 -23.78
C PHE A 824 24.04 17.97 -24.12
N TYR A 825 24.58 18.73 -23.18
CA TYR A 825 25.90 19.34 -23.29
C TYR A 825 26.68 19.21 -21.98
N SER A 826 27.98 18.94 -22.10
CA SER A 826 28.91 18.68 -21.00
C SER A 826 30.22 19.42 -21.21
N VAL A 827 31.07 19.40 -20.18
CA VAL A 827 32.34 20.15 -20.15
C VAL A 827 33.52 19.20 -20.09
N ASP A 828 34.55 19.47 -20.91
CA ASP A 828 35.86 18.88 -20.77
C ASP A 828 36.64 19.58 -19.65
N TRP A 829 36.52 19.03 -18.43
CA TRP A 829 37.17 19.58 -17.23
C TRP A 829 38.70 19.59 -17.28
N SER A 830 39.35 18.99 -18.28
CA SER A 830 40.80 19.12 -18.49
C SER A 830 41.20 20.45 -19.14
N GLN A 831 40.25 21.17 -19.74
CA GLN A 831 40.47 22.42 -20.50
C GLN A 831 39.92 23.67 -19.80
N VAL A 832 39.14 23.50 -18.73
CA VAL A 832 38.59 24.59 -17.91
C VAL A 832 39.42 24.74 -16.64
N SER A 833 39.70 25.98 -16.25
CA SER A 833 40.31 26.32 -14.96
C SER A 833 39.53 27.46 -14.30
N GLY A 834 39.23 27.32 -13.01
CA GLY A 834 38.34 28.23 -12.29
C GLY A 834 36.94 28.29 -12.91
N GLN A 835 36.35 29.49 -12.95
CA GLN A 835 35.08 29.75 -13.63
C GLN A 835 35.32 30.31 -15.04
N GLN A 836 34.67 29.73 -16.05
CA GLN A 836 34.70 30.17 -17.43
C GLN A 836 33.30 30.17 -18.06
N THR A 837 33.09 31.01 -19.07
CA THR A 837 31.78 31.17 -19.74
C THR A 837 31.85 30.77 -21.20
N ALA A 838 30.92 29.93 -21.64
CA ALA A 838 30.68 29.58 -23.03
C ALA A 838 29.36 30.18 -23.55
N SER A 839 29.33 30.49 -24.84
CA SER A 839 28.14 30.87 -25.60
C SER A 839 27.84 29.76 -26.60
N ILE A 840 26.79 28.99 -26.33
CA ILE A 840 26.27 27.94 -27.20
C ILE A 840 25.30 28.60 -28.19
N ALA A 841 25.66 28.69 -29.45
CA ALA A 841 24.80 29.22 -30.51
C ALA A 841 24.03 28.09 -31.19
N VAL A 842 22.71 28.08 -31.05
CA VAL A 842 21.81 27.18 -31.78
C VAL A 842 21.23 27.96 -32.97
N LYS A 843 21.58 27.52 -34.19
CA LYS A 843 21.22 28.17 -35.46
C LYS A 843 20.25 27.30 -36.24
N ALA A 844 19.01 27.77 -36.41
CA ALA A 844 18.00 27.15 -37.26
C ALA A 844 17.98 27.76 -38.68
N THR A 845 17.82 26.89 -39.67
CA THR A 845 17.64 27.24 -41.09
C THR A 845 16.24 26.77 -41.54
N PRO A 846 15.20 27.60 -41.31
CA PRO A 846 13.83 27.27 -41.66
C PRO A 846 13.52 27.39 -43.16
N GLN A 847 12.66 26.50 -43.66
CA GLN A 847 12.24 26.54 -45.05
C GLN A 847 11.38 27.78 -45.34
N GLY A 848 11.80 28.60 -46.31
CA GLY A 848 11.07 29.79 -46.76
C GLY A 848 11.09 30.97 -45.78
N LEU A 849 11.92 30.92 -44.72
CA LEU A 849 12.07 31.97 -43.73
C LEU A 849 13.55 32.32 -43.52
N GLY A 850 13.83 33.45 -42.87
CA GLY A 850 15.19 33.83 -42.50
C GLY A 850 15.79 32.90 -41.44
N THR A 851 17.12 32.76 -41.46
CA THR A 851 17.88 32.06 -40.40
C THR A 851 17.60 32.67 -39.04
N GLN A 852 17.41 31.81 -38.03
CA GLN A 852 17.18 32.19 -36.64
C GLN A 852 18.34 31.65 -35.79
N THR A 853 18.91 32.46 -34.90
CA THR A 853 19.96 32.02 -33.97
C THR A 853 19.52 32.35 -32.54
N THR A 854 19.80 31.45 -31.60
CA THR A 854 19.54 31.64 -30.17
C THR A 854 20.76 31.18 -29.39
N HIS A 855 21.21 32.01 -28.45
CA HIS A 855 22.38 31.72 -27.63
C HIS A 855 21.95 31.24 -26.25
N VAL A 856 22.54 30.16 -25.76
CA VAL A 856 22.48 29.69 -24.36
C VAL A 856 23.86 29.95 -23.74
N ILE A 857 23.91 30.56 -22.56
CA ILE A 857 25.15 30.87 -21.85
C ILE A 857 25.41 29.80 -20.80
N LEU A 858 26.55 29.13 -20.88
CA LEU A 858 26.98 28.17 -19.87
C LEU A 858 28.11 28.78 -19.02
N GLN A 859 27.90 28.84 -17.71
CA GLN A 859 28.94 29.09 -16.71
C GLN A 859 29.48 27.76 -16.19
N ALA A 860 30.67 27.38 -16.65
CA ALA A 860 31.37 26.18 -16.20
C ALA A 860 32.35 26.53 -15.07
N THR A 861 32.28 25.84 -13.94
CA THR A 861 33.17 26.08 -12.79
C THR A 861 33.91 24.80 -12.42
N GLN A 862 35.24 24.79 -12.60
CA GLN A 862 36.09 23.71 -12.11
C GLN A 862 36.43 23.98 -10.62
N LYS A 863 35.89 23.13 -9.75
CA LYS A 863 36.12 23.08 -8.30
C LYS A 863 37.14 21.98 -7.97
N SER A 864 37.78 22.08 -6.80
CA SER A 864 38.76 21.09 -6.31
C SER A 864 38.75 20.96 -4.79
N VAL A 865 38.59 19.75 -4.27
CA VAL A 865 38.68 19.45 -2.83
C VAL A 865 40.13 19.43 -2.33
N SER A 866 40.33 19.47 -1.01
CA SER A 866 41.65 19.29 -0.39
C SER A 866 42.20 17.87 -0.62
N SER A 867 43.52 17.76 -0.77
CA SER A 867 44.19 16.47 -0.96
C SER A 867 43.92 15.52 0.23
N GLY A 868 43.54 14.28 -0.08
CA GLY A 868 43.19 13.26 0.92
C GLY A 868 41.79 13.36 1.53
N PHE A 869 40.94 14.29 1.07
CA PHE A 869 39.53 14.28 1.43
C PHE A 869 38.80 13.12 0.75
N HIS A 870 37.98 12.41 1.52
CA HIS A 870 37.06 11.38 1.03
C HIS A 870 35.67 11.63 1.60
N GLY A 871 34.65 11.71 0.74
CA GLY A 871 33.31 12.14 1.15
C GLY A 871 32.52 12.84 0.05
N TYR A 872 31.37 13.41 0.43
CA TYR A 872 30.39 13.97 -0.50
C TYR A 872 30.67 15.43 -0.84
N VAL A 873 30.63 15.78 -2.12
CA VAL A 873 31.10 17.08 -2.60
C VAL A 873 29.95 17.98 -3.05
N GLU A 874 30.00 19.25 -2.66
CA GLU A 874 28.98 20.26 -3.00
C GLU A 874 28.98 20.61 -4.49
N SER A 875 27.80 20.47 -5.11
CA SER A 875 27.52 20.89 -6.48
C SER A 875 26.25 21.71 -6.52
N ASP A 876 26.23 22.77 -7.36
CA ASP A 876 25.13 23.75 -7.44
C ASP A 876 24.64 24.26 -6.06
N GLY A 877 25.53 24.39 -5.06
CA GLY A 877 25.20 24.89 -3.72
C GLY A 877 24.52 23.89 -2.79
N VAL A 878 24.58 22.58 -3.07
CA VAL A 878 23.96 21.52 -2.26
C VAL A 878 24.88 20.31 -2.09
N VAL A 879 24.86 19.69 -0.90
CA VAL A 879 25.27 18.30 -0.69
C VAL A 879 24.06 17.42 -0.37
N SER A 880 23.96 16.25 -0.98
CA SER A 880 22.84 15.31 -0.84
C SER A 880 23.38 13.91 -0.59
N ILE A 881 22.91 13.24 0.47
CA ILE A 881 23.50 11.98 0.95
C ILE A 881 22.37 11.01 1.31
N GLU A 882 22.37 9.79 0.76
CA GLU A 882 21.45 8.73 1.19
C GLU A 882 21.90 8.19 2.55
N ALA A 883 20.97 7.98 3.49
CA ALA A 883 21.34 7.74 4.90
C ALA A 883 22.17 6.46 5.13
N ALA A 884 22.02 5.44 4.28
CA ALA A 884 22.81 4.21 4.38
C ALA A 884 24.30 4.39 4.03
N HIS A 885 24.70 5.47 3.34
CA HIS A 885 26.04 5.64 2.80
C HIS A 885 27.01 6.42 3.70
N ALA A 886 26.84 6.25 5.02
CA ALA A 886 27.70 6.83 6.04
C ALA A 886 29.17 6.42 5.91
N ALA A 887 30.07 7.28 6.38
CA ALA A 887 31.49 7.00 6.50
C ALA A 887 31.80 6.18 7.76
N ARG A 888 31.07 6.42 8.87
CA ARG A 888 31.26 5.74 10.17
C ARG A 888 29.92 5.52 10.86
N ASN A 889 29.88 4.53 11.75
CA ASN A 889 28.73 4.16 12.57
C ASN A 889 29.25 3.68 13.93
N THR A 890 28.66 4.16 15.02
CA THR A 890 29.08 3.85 16.39
C THR A 890 27.99 3.08 17.15
N SER A 891 28.38 2.42 18.24
CA SER A 891 27.47 1.64 19.08
C SER A 891 27.60 2.06 20.54
N VAL A 892 26.47 2.21 21.24
CA VAL A 892 26.40 2.56 22.66
C VAL A 892 25.38 1.65 23.34
N GLN A 893 25.76 1.03 24.46
CA GLN A 893 24.89 0.10 25.22
C GLN A 893 24.26 -1.02 24.37
N GLY A 894 24.98 -1.50 23.35
CA GLY A 894 24.50 -2.54 22.42
C GLY A 894 23.55 -2.04 21.31
N LEU A 895 23.17 -0.76 21.33
CA LEU A 895 22.40 -0.10 20.28
C LEU A 895 23.32 0.48 19.21
N THR A 896 22.95 0.33 17.93
CA THR A 896 23.64 0.90 16.77
C THR A 896 22.64 1.27 15.67
N TRP A 897 23.06 2.09 14.70
CA TRP A 897 22.24 2.34 13.51
C TRP A 897 22.37 1.18 12.51
N ILE A 898 21.28 0.71 11.93
CA ILE A 898 21.29 -0.31 10.87
C ILE A 898 20.49 0.14 9.65
N ASN A 899 20.88 -0.39 8.49
CA ASN A 899 20.18 -0.16 7.23
C ASN A 899 19.00 -1.15 7.04
N ILE A 900 17.86 -0.63 6.59
CA ILE A 900 16.74 -1.35 6.00
C ILE A 900 16.70 -0.98 4.50
N PRO A 901 17.29 -1.82 3.61
CA PRO A 901 17.30 -1.58 2.16
C PRO A 901 15.89 -1.41 1.59
N GLY A 902 15.72 -0.59 0.54
CA GLY A 902 14.45 -0.40 -0.16
C GLY A 902 13.42 0.49 0.56
N LEU A 903 13.41 0.49 1.90
CA LEU A 903 12.49 1.27 2.72
C LEU A 903 12.50 2.77 2.39
N GLY A 904 11.32 3.37 2.27
CA GLY A 904 11.18 4.82 2.12
C GLY A 904 11.10 5.26 0.66
N LYS A 905 11.51 6.50 0.37
CA LYS A 905 11.25 7.13 -0.93
C LYS A 905 12.38 6.98 -1.96
N THR A 906 13.61 6.68 -1.55
CA THR A 906 14.81 6.67 -2.40
C THR A 906 15.60 5.36 -2.30
N ASN A 907 16.66 5.31 -1.50
CA ASN A 907 17.57 4.17 -1.43
C ASN A 907 17.14 3.17 -0.34
N SER A 908 16.92 3.67 0.88
CA SER A 908 16.73 2.89 2.09
C SER A 908 16.38 3.77 3.28
N GLY A 909 16.10 3.16 4.43
CA GLY A 909 15.96 3.83 5.72
C GLY A 909 16.91 3.25 6.77
N VAL A 910 17.56 4.11 7.55
CA VAL A 910 18.46 3.74 8.65
C VAL A 910 17.80 4.03 9.99
N THR A 911 17.82 3.08 10.91
CA THR A 911 17.15 3.16 12.23
C THR A 911 18.04 2.62 13.35
N PRO A 912 17.88 3.05 14.61
CA PRO A 912 18.51 2.38 15.76
C PRO A 912 18.01 0.93 15.91
N TRP A 913 18.89 0.04 16.37
CA TRP A 913 18.62 -1.39 16.56
C TRP A 913 19.52 -2.01 17.65
N PRO A 914 19.08 -3.05 18.40
CA PRO A 914 17.73 -3.64 18.41
C PRO A 914 16.64 -2.63 18.78
N ARG A 915 15.45 -2.79 18.17
CA ARG A 915 14.35 -1.84 18.41
C ARG A 915 13.99 -1.83 19.89
N GLY A 916 13.96 -0.63 20.45
CA GLY A 916 13.48 -0.41 21.81
C GLY A 916 14.20 -1.23 22.88
N GLY A 917 15.53 -1.42 22.78
CA GLY A 917 16.33 -2.02 23.86
C GLY A 917 16.02 -1.32 25.19
N ASP A 918 15.22 -1.97 26.03
CA ASP A 918 14.53 -1.45 27.23
C ASP A 918 13.88 -0.06 27.08
N ASP A 919 13.41 0.28 25.87
CA ASP A 919 12.98 1.63 25.45
C ASP A 919 13.94 2.76 25.89
N LEU A 920 15.26 2.48 25.85
CA LEU A 920 16.32 3.45 26.14
C LEU A 920 16.26 4.67 25.22
N ASN A 921 16.56 5.83 25.80
CA ASN A 921 16.81 7.08 25.09
C ASN A 921 18.13 7.72 25.54
N PHE A 922 18.59 8.69 24.76
CA PHE A 922 19.87 9.36 25.00
C PHE A 922 19.75 10.88 24.93
N THR A 923 20.61 11.58 25.66
CA THR A 923 20.82 13.02 25.48
C THR A 923 21.68 13.27 24.22
N ALA A 924 21.62 14.50 23.71
CA ALA A 924 22.38 14.91 22.52
C ALA A 924 23.89 14.60 22.67
N GLY A 925 24.45 13.85 21.72
CA GLY A 925 25.86 13.45 21.72
C GLY A 925 26.22 12.25 22.61
N ALA A 926 25.26 11.61 23.28
CA ALA A 926 25.52 10.48 24.20
C ALA A 926 25.11 9.09 23.66
N GLY A 927 24.20 9.03 22.67
CA GLY A 927 23.75 7.77 22.06
C GLY A 927 24.65 7.27 20.93
N PRO A 928 24.26 6.20 20.19
CA PRO A 928 24.95 5.82 18.97
C PRO A 928 24.81 6.90 17.88
N SER A 929 25.89 7.10 17.11
CA SER A 929 25.99 8.03 15.99
C SER A 929 26.18 7.31 14.64
N ILE A 930 25.71 7.95 13.58
CA ILE A 930 26.06 7.63 12.19
C ILE A 930 26.58 8.90 11.52
N GLU A 931 27.73 8.81 10.84
CA GLU A 931 28.54 9.97 10.45
C GLU A 931 28.85 10.05 8.96
N TYR A 932 28.85 11.26 8.41
CA TYR A 932 28.96 11.53 6.98
C TYR A 932 29.96 12.66 6.73
N ASP A 933 30.96 12.42 5.88
CA ASP A 933 31.94 13.43 5.51
C ASP A 933 31.50 14.17 4.25
N PHE A 934 31.59 15.50 4.26
CA PHE A 934 31.17 16.36 3.17
C PHE A 934 32.11 17.57 2.96
N TYR A 935 32.07 18.16 1.77
CA TYR A 935 32.91 19.30 1.38
C TYR A 935 32.08 20.45 0.80
N LEU A 936 32.28 21.67 1.33
CA LEU A 936 31.62 22.89 0.88
C LEU A 936 32.61 23.86 0.19
N PHE A 937 32.20 24.46 -0.93
CA PHE A 937 32.94 25.50 -1.65
C PHE A 937 32.37 26.90 -1.42
N ASP A 938 31.06 27.01 -1.22
CA ASP A 938 30.38 28.24 -0.84
C ASP A 938 29.53 28.00 0.43
N THR A 939 29.23 29.06 1.15
CA THR A 939 28.30 29.07 2.28
C THR A 939 27.51 30.37 2.25
N ASN A 940 26.18 30.31 2.40
CA ASN A 940 25.33 31.49 2.40
C ASN A 940 25.62 32.39 3.63
N LYS A 941 26.67 33.21 3.50
CA LYS A 941 27.25 34.05 4.56
C LYS A 941 27.62 33.24 5.81
N GLY A 942 28.17 32.03 5.61
CA GLY A 942 28.57 31.11 6.68
C GLY A 942 27.44 30.29 7.30
N ASN A 943 26.20 30.37 6.81
CA ASN A 943 25.09 29.54 7.31
C ASN A 943 24.71 28.45 6.30
N VAL A 944 24.44 27.25 6.80
CA VAL A 944 23.88 26.12 6.05
C VAL A 944 22.61 25.59 6.72
N THR A 945 21.65 25.16 5.90
CA THR A 945 20.44 24.49 6.38
C THR A 945 20.54 23.00 6.11
N ILE A 946 20.49 22.17 7.15
CA ILE A 946 20.48 20.72 7.01
C ILE A 946 19.04 20.23 7.16
N THR A 947 18.51 19.58 6.13
CA THR A 947 17.23 18.89 6.14
C THR A 947 17.45 17.39 6.19
N VAL A 948 17.04 16.76 7.29
CA VAL A 948 17.02 15.31 7.46
C VAL A 948 15.62 14.81 7.10
N LYS A 949 15.53 13.98 6.07
CA LYS A 949 14.29 13.33 5.63
C LYS A 949 14.12 12.05 6.42
N VAL A 950 13.07 12.00 7.26
CA VAL A 950 12.73 10.83 8.09
C VAL A 950 11.39 10.24 7.69
N SER A 951 11.22 8.92 7.86
CA SER A 951 9.90 8.28 7.66
C SER A 951 8.87 8.87 8.64
N PRO A 952 7.60 9.02 8.24
CA PRO A 952 6.56 9.51 9.13
C PRO A 952 6.34 8.50 10.26
N SER A 953 6.60 8.89 11.51
CA SER A 953 6.31 8.09 12.70
C SER A 953 5.74 9.01 13.77
N LEU A 954 4.73 8.56 14.50
CA LEU A 954 4.10 9.32 15.59
C LEU A 954 4.91 9.19 16.90
N ASN A 955 4.55 9.99 17.92
CA ASN A 955 5.09 9.87 19.28
C ASN A 955 4.60 8.57 19.94
N ASN A 956 5.12 7.44 19.44
CA ASN A 956 4.51 6.12 19.58
C ASN A 956 4.73 5.45 20.95
N LEU A 957 5.43 6.14 21.86
CA LEU A 957 5.56 5.87 23.29
C LEU A 957 4.75 6.87 24.16
N GLY A 958 3.89 7.69 23.54
CA GLY A 958 3.19 8.81 24.15
C GLY A 958 3.97 10.13 24.04
N ASP A 959 3.27 11.25 24.21
CA ASP A 959 3.83 12.61 24.06
C ASP A 959 4.89 12.99 25.10
N ASP A 960 5.03 12.21 26.18
CA ASP A 960 6.10 12.39 27.18
C ASP A 960 7.43 11.75 26.72
N ARG A 961 7.40 11.00 25.61
CA ARG A 961 8.55 10.42 24.89
C ARG A 961 8.53 10.85 23.42
N PRO A 962 8.61 12.17 23.12
CA PRO A 962 8.44 12.68 21.77
C PRO A 962 9.60 12.28 20.86
N LEU A 963 9.31 11.79 19.65
CA LEU A 963 10.36 11.36 18.72
C LEU A 963 11.32 12.49 18.38
N GLY A 964 12.61 12.18 18.44
CA GLY A 964 13.66 13.13 18.12
C GLY A 964 14.95 12.46 17.67
N LEU A 965 15.79 13.26 17.03
CA LEU A 965 17.19 12.97 16.74
C LEU A 965 18.02 14.22 17.06
N ALA A 966 19.35 14.08 17.09
CA ALA A 966 20.23 15.24 17.20
C ALA A 966 21.29 15.26 16.10
N LEU A 967 21.66 16.46 15.64
CA LEU A 967 22.74 16.68 14.68
C LEU A 967 23.92 17.40 15.34
N GLN A 968 25.12 17.05 14.92
CA GLN A 968 26.36 17.74 15.30
C GLN A 968 27.25 17.85 14.08
N ILE A 969 27.87 19.02 13.86
CA ILE A 969 28.92 19.19 12.85
C ILE A 969 30.27 19.28 13.57
N ASP A 970 31.24 18.51 13.07
CA ASP A 970 32.60 18.42 13.58
C ASP A 970 32.66 18.18 15.09
N ASN A 971 33.16 19.17 15.84
CA ASN A 971 33.23 19.21 17.31
C ASN A 971 32.35 20.32 17.90
N GLY A 972 31.40 20.85 17.13
CA GLY A 972 30.41 21.83 17.60
C GLY A 972 29.40 21.23 18.58
N SER A 973 28.47 22.05 19.06
CA SER A 973 27.38 21.58 19.94
C SER A 973 26.38 20.71 19.17
N ALA A 974 25.98 19.58 19.75
CA ALA A 974 24.88 18.79 19.23
C ALA A 974 23.53 19.51 19.46
N GLN A 975 22.71 19.62 18.42
CA GLN A 975 21.36 20.21 18.47
C GLN A 975 20.33 19.09 18.38
N THR A 976 19.37 19.01 19.32
CA THR A 976 18.22 18.09 19.23
C THR A 976 17.04 18.74 18.53
N GLN A 977 16.29 17.98 17.71
CA GLN A 977 14.95 18.35 17.28
C GLN A 977 13.96 17.24 17.63
N HIS A 978 12.89 17.60 18.32
CA HIS A 978 11.68 16.78 18.45
C HIS A 978 10.68 17.26 17.39
N PHE A 979 10.56 16.49 16.30
CA PHE A 979 9.98 16.97 15.04
C PHE A 979 8.48 16.67 14.90
N VAL A 980 7.93 15.83 15.77
CA VAL A 980 6.49 15.56 15.86
C VAL A 980 5.91 16.41 17.00
N PRO A 981 5.13 17.47 16.71
CA PRO A 981 4.54 18.29 17.75
C PRO A 981 3.46 17.52 18.50
N LYS A 982 3.34 17.79 19.81
CA LYS A 982 2.25 17.30 20.66
C LYS A 982 0.90 17.66 20.03
N SER A 983 -0.01 16.70 19.94
CA SER A 983 -1.40 16.90 19.49
C SER A 983 -2.37 16.91 20.66
N ASN A 984 -3.61 17.37 20.41
CA ASN A 984 -4.71 17.05 21.33
C ASN A 984 -4.91 15.53 21.33
N PRO A 985 -5.22 14.90 22.49
CA PRO A 985 -5.44 13.45 22.57
C PRO A 985 -6.45 12.96 21.52
N GLY A 986 -6.09 11.88 20.82
CA GLY A 986 -6.90 11.28 19.74
C GLY A 986 -6.91 12.04 18.41
N SER A 987 -6.27 13.20 18.32
CA SER A 987 -6.02 13.90 17.05
C SER A 987 -4.71 13.44 16.40
N LEU A 988 -4.44 13.92 15.19
CA LEU A 988 -3.12 13.80 14.55
C LEU A 988 -2.32 15.10 14.73
N PRO A 989 -0.98 15.06 14.77
CA PRO A 989 -0.13 16.23 14.82
C PRO A 989 -0.34 17.21 13.65
N SER A 990 -0.07 18.49 13.91
CA SER A 990 -0.05 19.51 12.84
C SER A 990 1.01 19.14 11.79
N GLY A 991 0.63 19.21 10.51
CA GLY A 991 1.46 18.77 9.39
C GLY A 991 1.29 17.30 8.97
N TRP A 992 0.63 16.46 9.77
CA TRP A 992 0.43 15.05 9.44
C TRP A 992 -0.56 14.83 8.28
N SER A 993 -1.71 15.48 8.39
CA SER A 993 -2.85 15.39 7.46
C SER A 993 -2.81 16.44 6.35
N GLY A 994 -3.68 16.29 5.36
CA GLY A 994 -3.79 17.18 4.19
C GLY A 994 -3.11 16.61 2.95
N ASN A 995 -3.34 17.23 1.79
CA ASN A 995 -2.85 16.71 0.52
C ASN A 995 -1.32 16.64 0.46
N ASP A 996 -0.64 17.59 1.10
CA ASP A 996 0.84 17.63 1.20
C ASP A 996 1.34 17.40 2.64
N GLY A 997 0.49 16.79 3.48
CA GLY A 997 0.85 16.36 4.83
C GLY A 997 1.82 15.17 4.83
N TRP A 998 2.48 14.93 5.96
CA TRP A 998 3.53 13.93 6.09
C TRP A 998 3.09 12.50 5.73
N ALA A 999 1.85 12.12 6.04
CA ALA A 999 1.30 10.82 5.64
C ALA A 999 1.11 10.69 4.11
N ALA A 1000 0.64 11.77 3.46
CA ALA A 1000 0.41 11.79 2.01
C ALA A 1000 1.71 11.92 1.19
N ASN A 1001 2.72 12.58 1.77
CA ASN A 1001 4.06 12.74 1.19
C ASN A 1001 5.06 11.64 1.61
N ASN A 1002 4.66 10.77 2.54
CA ASN A 1002 5.44 9.67 3.13
C ASN A 1002 6.84 10.11 3.61
N ILE A 1003 6.94 11.30 4.21
CA ILE A 1003 8.18 11.86 4.73
C ILE A 1003 7.93 13.03 5.69
N ILE A 1004 8.82 13.21 6.67
CA ILE A 1004 8.96 14.43 7.48
C ILE A 1004 10.33 15.06 7.18
N ASP A 1005 10.34 16.37 6.93
CA ASP A 1005 11.56 17.16 6.69
C ASP A 1005 12.00 17.88 7.97
N VAL A 1006 12.97 17.30 8.69
CA VAL A 1006 13.50 17.84 9.96
C VAL A 1006 14.63 18.82 9.66
N LYS A 1007 14.45 20.10 9.98
CA LYS A 1007 15.38 21.17 9.61
C LYS A 1007 16.25 21.64 10.78
N TYR A 1008 17.52 21.88 10.47
CA TYR A 1008 18.54 22.41 11.36
C TYR A 1008 19.30 23.55 10.67
N THR A 1009 19.83 24.48 11.46
CA THR A 1009 20.68 25.55 10.96
C THR A 1009 22.01 25.53 11.72
N PHE A 1010 23.10 25.51 10.97
CA PHE A 1010 24.45 25.56 11.51
C PHE A 1010 25.24 26.69 10.84
N THR A 1011 26.14 27.31 11.60
CA THR A 1011 27.15 28.21 11.06
C THR A 1011 28.41 27.38 10.79
N VAL A 1012 28.81 27.28 9.52
CA VAL A 1012 29.86 26.38 9.02
C VAL A 1012 30.71 27.14 8.00
N GLY A 1013 32.00 26.82 7.92
CA GLY A 1013 32.91 27.38 6.91
C GLY A 1013 32.83 26.65 5.57
N THR A 1014 33.73 27.02 4.66
CA THR A 1014 34.06 26.21 3.49
C THR A 1014 35.18 25.21 3.84
N GLY A 1015 35.26 24.11 3.11
CA GLY A 1015 36.21 23.02 3.36
C GLY A 1015 35.52 21.70 3.71
N ALA A 1016 36.30 20.80 4.32
CA ALA A 1016 35.87 19.47 4.72
C ALA A 1016 35.25 19.46 6.13
N HIS A 1017 34.14 18.76 6.28
CA HIS A 1017 33.35 18.67 7.52
C HIS A 1017 32.80 17.26 7.73
N THR A 1018 32.51 16.91 8.98
CA THR A 1018 31.79 15.69 9.37
C THR A 1018 30.44 16.05 9.99
N LEU A 1019 29.35 15.57 9.42
CA LEU A 1019 28.03 15.57 10.05
C LEU A 1019 27.83 14.28 10.84
N LYS A 1020 27.39 14.38 12.09
CA LYS A 1020 27.02 13.25 12.95
C LYS A 1020 25.52 13.32 13.24
N VAL A 1021 24.81 12.22 12.98
CA VAL A 1021 23.41 12.02 13.36
C VAL A 1021 23.38 11.13 14.59
N TRP A 1022 22.83 11.63 15.69
CA TRP A 1022 22.77 10.95 16.98
C TRP A 1022 21.36 10.45 17.27
N MET A 1023 21.26 9.24 17.81
CA MET A 1023 20.00 8.71 18.35
C MET A 1023 19.59 9.51 19.59
N ILE A 1024 18.30 9.86 19.66
CA ILE A 1024 17.64 10.33 20.88
C ILE A 1024 16.57 9.31 21.27
N GLU A 1025 15.63 8.99 20.37
CA GLU A 1025 14.58 7.98 20.58
C GLU A 1025 14.72 6.77 19.62
N PRO A 1026 14.26 5.55 20.01
CA PRO A 1026 14.67 4.28 19.37
C PRO A 1026 13.94 3.90 18.08
N THR A 1027 13.00 4.71 17.56
CA THR A 1027 12.18 4.38 16.37
C THR A 1027 12.21 5.45 15.27
N VAL A 1028 13.26 6.29 15.26
CA VAL A 1028 13.48 7.26 14.18
C VAL A 1028 14.14 6.57 12.99
N VAL A 1029 13.51 6.64 11.82
CA VAL A 1029 14.05 6.11 10.56
C VAL A 1029 14.49 7.27 9.67
N VAL A 1030 15.80 7.41 9.45
CA VAL A 1030 16.40 8.43 8.57
C VAL A 1030 16.57 7.86 7.17
N GLN A 1031 16.04 8.53 6.15
CA GLN A 1031 16.16 8.09 4.75
C GLN A 1031 17.26 8.85 3.99
N LYS A 1032 17.33 10.18 4.16
CA LYS A 1032 18.18 11.04 3.35
C LYS A 1032 18.56 12.33 4.08
N ILE A 1033 19.73 12.87 3.77
CA ILE A 1033 20.25 14.13 4.31
C ILE A 1033 20.51 15.09 3.16
N ILE A 1034 20.07 16.35 3.30
CA ILE A 1034 20.32 17.43 2.35
C ILE A 1034 20.95 18.60 3.12
N ILE A 1035 22.13 19.03 2.70
CA ILE A 1035 22.86 20.19 3.23
C ILE A 1035 22.76 21.29 2.17
N ASP A 1036 21.92 22.29 2.44
CA ASP A 1036 21.73 23.45 1.58
C ASP A 1036 22.70 24.58 1.98
N ALA A 1037 23.62 24.90 1.07
CA ALA A 1037 24.54 26.03 1.19
C ALA A 1037 24.01 27.31 0.51
N GLY A 1038 22.78 27.28 -0.04
CA GLY A 1038 22.11 28.39 -0.71
C GLY A 1038 21.61 28.07 -2.13
N GLY A 1039 21.71 26.81 -2.57
CA GLY A 1039 21.39 26.38 -3.95
C GLY A 1039 20.19 25.44 -4.07
N LEU A 1040 19.57 25.00 -2.96
CA LEU A 1040 18.52 23.99 -2.98
C LEU A 1040 17.27 24.46 -3.74
N LYS A 1041 16.86 23.65 -4.73
CA LYS A 1041 15.61 23.82 -5.49
C LYS A 1041 14.53 22.86 -4.99
N SER A 1042 13.26 23.28 -5.09
CA SER A 1042 12.12 22.43 -4.77
C SER A 1042 12.08 21.19 -5.66
N SER A 1043 11.86 20.02 -5.05
CA SER A 1043 11.75 18.71 -5.74
C SER A 1043 11.11 17.67 -4.81
N TYR A 1044 10.37 16.71 -5.38
CA TYR A 1044 9.53 15.79 -4.60
C TYR A 1044 10.33 14.79 -3.73
N LEU A 1045 11.55 14.41 -4.17
CA LEU A 1045 12.46 13.52 -3.42
C LEU A 1045 13.69 14.23 -2.82
N GLY A 1046 13.86 15.52 -3.09
CA GLY A 1046 15.17 16.17 -3.00
C GLY A 1046 16.07 15.84 -4.21
N PRO A 1047 17.25 16.47 -4.30
CA PRO A 1047 18.21 16.23 -5.38
C PRO A 1047 18.78 14.80 -5.34
N PRO A 1048 19.37 14.30 -6.45
CA PRO A 1048 20.14 13.05 -6.44
C PRO A 1048 21.27 13.10 -5.41
N GLU A 1049 21.84 11.94 -5.08
CA GLU A 1049 23.02 11.89 -4.21
C GLU A 1049 24.21 12.63 -4.86
N SER A 1050 24.99 13.37 -4.05
CA SER A 1050 26.17 14.10 -4.49
C SER A 1050 27.30 13.15 -4.89
N VAL A 1051 28.22 13.63 -5.75
CA VAL A 1051 29.43 12.87 -6.08
C VAL A 1051 30.26 12.65 -4.81
N LYS A 1052 30.67 11.40 -4.59
CA LYS A 1052 31.60 10.99 -3.54
C LYS A 1052 33.01 10.84 -4.15
N VAL A 1053 34.02 11.40 -3.48
CA VAL A 1053 35.45 11.36 -3.87
C VAL A 1053 36.29 10.56 -2.89
#